data_AF-A0A2D7V7I3-F1
#
_entry.id   AF-A0A2D7V7I3-F1
#
_cell.length_a   1.000
_cell.length_b   1.000
_cell.length_c   1.000
_cell.angle_alpha   90.00
_cell.angle_beta   90.00
_cell.angle_gamma   90.00
#
_symmetry.space_group_name_H-M   'P 1'
#
loop_
_entity.id
_entity.type
_entity.pdbx_description
1 polymer ?
#
loop_
_entity_poly.entity_id
_entity_poly.type
_entity_poly.pdbx_seq_one_letter_code
_entity_poly.pdbx_strand_id
1 'polypeptide(L)'
;MKHLSCPRPPYLFCLLAQLALTSFVQSKPAVEFQVGRTPPAKNNIPILGSGLAMSQGYYRGSPLGELSGWTLSLWFEAKSDKKGDLFGIVRNENNGEAYRLTYENGTLSFGDPKQKNRPWKLLVKGVEKEKWNHLVISYAQATGPAIYLNAKKMAQGGRGQMGYATKFDHYHFGAAVHGKGKYGDYFDGKIDDFELHNRPFDVEEIKRLSLGESFNGSLVAFNDFENVNHRELAFFDLKARGKGYLEEGKTLYLQNCTACHSKDGITPPINPLSRMFTKHRMENGGDPYGMFRTLTYGFRNMMPSVQLNPTDRYKVIHYLREKIIKEKSPELYVKFDQSATYKMPKSPDTTGNEAERIEELARLGYLRDYGKALISPVIGNAKSNNALTIDLGNRATISYDLGTMRTIGAWTGGYLDFSGTLHHRLRAAGLPAARFEMIVRSDGWQWAWNGKAENQPPDLFPKTVWPENQLRYNGHYPWGDETVISYSVQGRPVLESPTLERMGNVPVIHHRLSIRPGSNSLELIVLDDLPEIRGKTATTGHSIAWLQTKDERVRFRSSENGKLVLQIPPSEQPLHLNVAVTHDESDSVKEQKPSHQVVNLLERTKGGPRRWETTHTLKGRLATSTFQGYAMDSVTVPLKNAYNSWMRTSSLAFFPDGKLAVGTLPGDVWIVSGINDELDQVTWQRFAAGLYEPLGMKVVDGVLTAITRGRIVKLHDYNQDGEADFYEAFFNEDEPDKGWHAYNFDLEVGKDGSFYYGRTGGFSQWSVPGGVVKVSADGKSSKVLGAGLRVPNGIGKLPDGRITLGDNQGTYVPASKISITGENAFHGAGSWTKHGDKYDPEKIIEPIVYMPQDLDSSSGGQLWVKKDKRLGPLSGQYFHTSYGKAATMYVMMDKIGDLVQGAVYRLPLKMESGTMRAATSPVDGLIYYSGLTGWQAGATQEGSIQRLRFTGEEGIYLKQAKARENRLELTFTETVEPEKLDPSSFAASAWNYRWSKGYGSPTFMLSEPDTRGTEELTIQDLSLSQDGKTLLVAIPGLQPCHNLKLDFAVTGANGSGLKGPVYFTIHKLPQS
;
A
#
# COMPACT_ATOMS: atom_id res chain seq x y z
N MET A 1 39.51 16.04 39.51
CA MET A 1 40.52 16.83 40.26
C MET A 1 41.33 17.58 39.22
N LYS A 2 41.23 18.92 39.12
CA LYS A 2 42.18 19.91 39.69
C LYS A 2 43.66 19.67 39.34
N HIS A 3 44.48 20.65 38.90
CA HIS A 3 44.26 21.98 38.29
C HIS A 3 45.65 22.63 37.98
N LEU A 4 45.66 23.84 37.36
CA LEU A 4 46.76 24.83 37.29
C LEU A 4 47.94 24.50 36.33
N SER A 5 48.47 25.45 35.54
CA SER A 5 49.02 26.73 36.00
C SER A 5 48.91 27.93 35.02
N CYS A 6 48.79 29.14 35.58
CA CYS A 6 48.83 30.46 34.91
C CYS A 6 49.74 31.43 35.71
N PRO A 7 50.48 32.36 35.06
CA PRO A 7 50.50 33.81 35.42
C PRO A 7 50.69 34.76 34.19
N ARG A 8 50.58 36.11 34.19
CA ARG A 8 50.04 37.18 35.07
C ARG A 8 49.85 38.50 34.24
N PRO A 9 49.00 39.49 34.64
CA PRO A 9 48.77 40.77 33.92
C PRO A 9 49.57 41.98 34.49
N PRO A 10 49.57 43.18 33.84
CA PRO A 10 48.71 44.27 34.36
C PRO A 10 48.19 45.38 33.36
N TYR A 11 46.94 45.80 33.58
CA TYR A 11 46.32 47.16 33.57
C TYR A 11 46.85 48.39 32.79
N LEU A 12 45.93 49.14 32.14
CA LEU A 12 45.66 50.56 32.48
C LEU A 12 44.23 51.08 32.12
N PHE A 13 43.70 51.90 33.04
CA PHE A 13 42.47 52.71 33.19
C PHE A 13 41.60 53.22 32.00
N CYS A 14 40.26 53.17 32.21
CA CYS A 14 39.27 54.29 32.33
C CYS A 14 37.81 53.73 32.24
N LEU A 15 36.75 54.20 32.93
CA LEU A 15 36.55 55.14 34.05
C LEU A 15 35.12 54.89 34.64
N LEU A 16 34.92 54.91 35.98
CA LEU A 16 33.63 54.90 36.75
C LEU A 16 32.62 53.74 36.49
N ALA A 17 32.22 52.85 37.42
CA ALA A 17 31.65 52.98 38.78
C ALA A 17 30.24 53.65 38.81
N GLN A 18 29.20 53.15 39.51
CA GLN A 18 29.11 52.06 40.50
C GLN A 18 27.66 51.49 40.61
N LEU A 19 27.49 50.38 41.33
CA LEU A 19 26.22 49.63 41.51
C LEU A 19 25.07 50.45 42.13
N ALA A 20 23.82 50.19 41.71
CA ALA A 20 22.81 49.48 42.55
C ALA A 20 21.41 49.36 41.91
N LEU A 21 20.71 48.28 42.29
CA LEU A 21 19.24 48.10 42.36
C LEU A 21 18.39 47.94 41.07
N THR A 22 17.47 46.97 41.18
CA THR A 22 16.23 46.78 40.38
C THR A 22 16.36 46.70 38.85
N SER A 23 16.29 45.48 38.33
CA SER A 23 15.90 45.24 36.94
C SER A 23 14.44 45.64 36.73
N PHE A 24 14.19 46.90 36.34
CA PHE A 24 12.91 47.29 35.77
C PHE A 24 12.62 46.41 34.56
N VAL A 25 11.43 45.79 34.54
CA VAL A 25 10.89 45.18 33.32
C VAL A 25 10.59 46.31 32.34
N GLN A 26 11.56 46.61 31.48
CA GLN A 26 11.33 47.51 30.36
C GLN A 26 10.49 46.75 29.33
N SER A 27 9.17 46.98 29.38
CA SER A 27 8.28 46.55 28.31
C SER A 27 8.83 47.09 26.98
N LYS A 28 9.16 46.21 26.03
CA LYS A 28 9.41 46.64 24.66
C LYS A 28 8.21 47.49 24.22
N PRO A 29 8.42 48.69 23.64
CA PRO A 29 7.32 49.49 23.16
C PRO A 29 6.51 48.69 22.15
N ALA A 30 5.19 48.83 22.18
CA ALA A 30 4.35 48.38 21.08
C ALA A 30 4.83 49.09 19.81
N VAL A 31 5.01 48.34 18.72
CA VAL A 31 5.43 48.92 17.45
C VAL A 31 4.25 49.72 16.88
N GLU A 32 4.31 51.04 17.00
CA GLU A 32 3.39 51.92 16.28
C GLU A 32 3.73 51.90 14.80
N PHE A 33 2.92 51.18 14.02
CA PHE A 33 3.04 51.15 12.57
C PHE A 33 2.31 52.35 11.96
N GLN A 34 3.08 53.30 11.41
CA GLN A 34 2.50 54.37 10.58
C GLN A 34 1.85 53.77 9.33
N VAL A 35 0.55 53.99 9.20
CA VAL A 35 -0.28 53.96 7.98
C VAL A 35 0.05 52.82 6.98
N GLY A 36 -0.55 51.65 7.22
CA GLY A 36 -1.00 50.80 6.11
C GLY A 36 0.03 49.88 5.43
N ARG A 37 0.86 49.15 6.18
CA ARG A 37 1.51 47.93 5.68
C ARG A 37 1.49 46.78 6.69
N THR A 38 0.77 45.71 6.33
CA THR A 38 0.94 44.34 6.83
C THR A 38 2.41 43.89 6.63
N PRO A 39 2.95 42.97 7.45
CA PRO A 39 4.20 42.29 7.10
C PRO A 39 4.15 41.72 5.66
N PRO A 40 5.24 41.84 4.87
CA PRO A 40 5.25 41.26 3.53
C PRO A 40 5.11 39.73 3.62
N ALA A 41 4.35 39.15 2.69
CA ALA A 41 4.19 37.70 2.62
C ALA A 41 5.56 37.03 2.44
N LYS A 42 5.87 36.02 3.27
CA LYS A 42 6.96 35.09 2.93
C LYS A 42 6.60 34.42 1.60
N ASN A 43 7.46 34.59 0.60
CA ASN A 43 7.46 33.86 -0.68
C ASN A 43 6.39 34.18 -1.73
N ASN A 44 6.00 35.46 -1.92
CA ASN A 44 5.29 35.93 -3.14
C ASN A 44 3.98 35.16 -3.51
N ILE A 45 3.30 34.56 -2.53
CA ILE A 45 2.03 33.85 -2.75
C ILE A 45 0.92 34.88 -3.01
N PRO A 46 0.07 34.71 -4.05
CA PRO A 46 -1.02 35.64 -4.33
C PRO A 46 -2.14 35.58 -3.28
N ILE A 47 -2.75 36.73 -3.02
CA ILE A 47 -3.83 36.93 -2.04
C ILE A 47 -5.02 36.00 -2.36
N LEU A 48 -5.34 35.09 -1.43
CA LEU A 48 -6.46 34.15 -1.59
C LEU A 48 -7.83 34.85 -1.58
N GLY A 49 -8.61 34.58 -2.62
CA GLY A 49 -10.01 35.02 -2.76
C GLY A 49 -10.99 34.06 -2.09
N SER A 50 -12.14 34.57 -1.69
CA SER A 50 -13.24 33.81 -1.06
C SER A 50 -13.69 32.63 -1.92
N GLY A 51 -13.39 31.40 -1.51
CA GLY A 51 -13.79 30.21 -2.27
C GLY A 51 -13.03 28.92 -1.98
N LEU A 52 -12.54 28.69 -0.75
CA LEU A 52 -11.91 27.43 -0.39
C LEU A 52 -12.96 26.38 0.00
N ALA A 53 -13.29 25.49 -0.94
CA ALA A 53 -13.50 24.11 -0.54
C ALA A 53 -12.10 23.53 -0.30
N MET A 54 -11.78 23.15 0.94
CA MET A 54 -10.74 22.15 1.10
C MET A 54 -11.29 20.87 0.46
N SER A 55 -10.82 20.58 -0.76
CA SER A 55 -10.97 19.27 -1.37
C SER A 55 -10.34 18.23 -0.44
N GLN A 56 -10.52 16.94 -0.74
CA GLN A 56 -9.69 15.90 -0.10
C GLN A 56 -8.25 15.96 -0.65
N GLY A 57 -7.55 17.06 -0.37
CA GLY A 57 -6.11 17.01 -0.15
C GLY A 57 -5.88 15.94 0.90
N TYR A 58 -5.04 14.96 0.57
CA TYR A 58 -4.83 13.76 1.37
C TYR A 58 -4.20 14.12 2.72
N TYR A 59 -5.02 14.37 3.75
CA TYR A 59 -4.58 14.35 5.15
C TYR A 59 -4.40 12.91 5.64
N ARG A 60 -3.63 12.09 4.90
CA ARG A 60 -3.00 10.88 5.42
C ARG A 60 -1.69 11.20 6.14
N GLY A 61 -1.80 12.20 7.01
CA GLY A 61 -0.96 12.44 8.17
C GLY A 61 -1.80 12.65 9.43
N SER A 62 -3.11 12.30 9.40
CA SER A 62 -3.93 12.25 10.61
C SER A 62 -3.16 11.53 11.72
N PRO A 63 -3.01 12.10 12.92
CA PRO A 63 -2.31 11.44 14.00
C PRO A 63 -3.25 10.37 14.56
N LEU A 64 -3.21 9.17 13.95
CA LEU A 64 -4.17 8.11 14.17
C LEU A 64 -4.08 7.57 15.61
N GLY A 65 -5.06 7.95 16.42
CA GLY A 65 -5.21 7.60 17.83
C GLY A 65 -6.21 8.53 18.52
N GLU A 66 -6.61 8.22 19.75
CA GLU A 66 -7.31 9.20 20.59
C GLU A 66 -6.32 10.31 20.96
N LEU A 67 -6.47 11.49 20.36
CA LEU A 67 -5.65 12.65 20.71
C LEU A 67 -6.01 13.14 22.12
N SER A 68 -5.01 13.20 23.00
CA SER A 68 -5.10 13.91 24.28
C SER A 68 -5.25 15.42 24.10
N GLY A 69 -4.97 15.95 22.90
CA GLY A 69 -5.28 17.30 22.46
C GLY A 69 -4.74 17.62 21.05
N TRP A 70 -5.06 18.79 20.53
CA TRP A 70 -4.66 19.29 19.21
C TRP A 70 -4.65 20.82 19.18
N THR A 71 -4.00 21.43 18.19
CA THR A 71 -4.03 22.88 17.97
C THR A 71 -4.28 23.21 16.51
N LEU A 72 -5.28 24.04 16.24
CA LEU A 72 -5.57 24.62 14.95
C LEU A 72 -5.12 26.09 14.95
N SER A 73 -4.38 26.50 13.94
CA SER A 73 -3.98 27.89 13.68
C SER A 73 -4.45 28.31 12.29
N LEU A 74 -4.94 29.54 12.15
CA LEU A 74 -5.21 30.16 10.86
C LEU A 74 -5.17 31.69 10.98
N TRP A 75 -4.84 32.36 9.88
CA TRP A 75 -5.04 33.79 9.72
C TRP A 75 -6.31 34.06 8.92
N PHE A 76 -7.06 35.10 9.27
CA PHE A 76 -8.25 35.49 8.52
C PHE A 76 -8.52 37.00 8.50
N GLU A 77 -9.17 37.49 7.45
CA GLU A 77 -9.58 38.89 7.28
C GLU A 77 -11.09 38.93 7.02
N ALA A 78 -11.89 39.46 7.95
CA ALA A 78 -13.32 39.65 7.73
C ALA A 78 -13.58 40.93 6.91
N LYS A 79 -14.39 40.86 5.85
CA LYS A 79 -14.71 41.99 4.96
C LYS A 79 -16.05 42.65 5.27
N SER A 80 -17.03 41.89 5.76
CA SER A 80 -18.30 42.42 6.26
C SER A 80 -18.68 41.79 7.59
N ASP A 81 -19.64 42.40 8.28
CA ASP A 81 -20.16 41.94 9.57
C ASP A 81 -21.20 40.80 9.46
N LYS A 82 -21.42 40.30 8.24
CA LYS A 82 -22.39 39.24 7.95
C LYS A 82 -22.01 37.95 8.67
N LYS A 83 -23.04 37.24 9.13
CA LYS A 83 -22.90 35.91 9.72
C LYS A 83 -22.31 34.93 8.69
N GLY A 84 -21.30 34.18 9.10
CA GLY A 84 -20.57 33.28 8.21
C GLY A 84 -19.76 32.20 8.89
N ASP A 85 -19.91 30.96 8.44
CA ASP A 85 -19.07 29.84 8.90
C ASP A 85 -17.66 29.93 8.27
N LEU A 86 -16.62 30.18 9.09
CA LEU A 86 -15.22 30.12 8.64
C LEU A 86 -14.76 28.66 8.49
N PHE A 87 -15.22 27.80 9.40
CA PHE A 87 -14.65 26.48 9.61
C PHE A 87 -15.65 25.54 10.30
N GLY A 88 -15.62 24.26 9.94
CA GLY A 88 -16.38 23.21 10.61
C GLY A 88 -15.56 21.94 10.83
N ILE A 89 -15.88 21.24 11.93
CA ILE A 89 -15.41 19.89 12.29
C ILE A 89 -16.63 18.96 12.19
N VAL A 90 -16.78 18.24 11.08
CA VAL A 90 -18.00 17.50 10.73
C VAL A 90 -17.82 15.99 10.89
N ARG A 91 -18.71 15.31 11.62
CA ARG A 91 -18.73 13.85 11.75
C ARG A 91 -19.64 13.22 10.68
N ASN A 92 -19.13 12.22 9.94
CA ASN A 92 -19.88 11.54 8.87
C ASN A 92 -21.16 10.80 9.33
N GLU A 93 -21.25 10.39 10.60
CA GLU A 93 -22.21 9.37 11.05
C GLU A 93 -23.55 9.93 11.59
N ASN A 94 -23.63 11.22 11.94
CA ASN A 94 -24.70 11.77 12.80
C ASN A 94 -25.56 12.88 12.14
N ASN A 95 -26.00 12.74 10.89
CA ASN A 95 -26.94 13.70 10.24
C ASN A 95 -26.54 15.20 10.38
N GLY A 96 -25.23 15.46 10.32
CA GLY A 96 -24.64 16.81 10.33
C GLY A 96 -24.57 17.49 11.70
N GLU A 97 -24.39 16.73 12.80
CA GLU A 97 -23.75 17.25 14.02
C GLU A 97 -22.28 17.62 13.72
N ALA A 98 -21.86 18.82 14.10
CA ALA A 98 -20.54 19.37 13.80
C ALA A 98 -20.17 20.49 14.77
N TYR A 99 -18.92 20.58 15.20
CA TYR A 99 -18.43 21.81 15.81
C TYR A 99 -18.26 22.86 14.71
N ARG A 100 -18.81 24.04 14.88
CA ARG A 100 -18.70 25.14 13.89
C ARG A 100 -18.03 26.34 14.51
N LEU A 101 -17.20 27.00 13.71
CA LEU A 101 -16.67 28.33 13.94
C LEU A 101 -17.39 29.31 13.01
N THR A 102 -18.28 30.12 13.59
CA THR A 102 -19.06 31.13 12.87
C THR A 102 -18.64 32.53 13.33
N TYR A 103 -18.31 33.42 12.39
CA TYR A 103 -18.18 34.86 12.61
C TYR A 103 -19.52 35.56 12.41
N GLU A 104 -19.80 36.58 13.22
CA GLU A 104 -20.93 37.50 13.06
C GLU A 104 -20.60 38.79 13.82
N ASN A 105 -20.73 39.97 13.18
CA ASN A 105 -20.63 41.28 13.83
C ASN A 105 -19.44 41.41 14.82
N GLY A 106 -18.20 41.30 14.31
CA GLY A 106 -16.97 41.39 15.09
C GLY A 106 -16.74 40.26 16.13
N THR A 107 -17.56 39.21 16.10
CA THR A 107 -17.57 38.13 17.09
C THR A 107 -17.41 36.76 16.43
N LEU A 108 -16.39 36.00 16.83
CA LEU A 108 -16.29 34.57 16.55
C LEU A 108 -17.08 33.76 17.57
N SER A 109 -17.59 32.61 17.13
CA SER A 109 -18.29 31.70 18.00
C SER A 109 -18.04 30.24 17.61
N PHE A 110 -17.62 29.43 18.59
CA PHE A 110 -17.18 28.04 18.37
C PHE A 110 -17.93 27.08 19.29
N GLY A 111 -18.54 26.03 18.74
CA GLY A 111 -19.26 25.02 19.54
C GLY A 111 -20.12 24.08 18.71
N ASP A 112 -20.86 23.20 19.39
CA ASP A 112 -21.82 22.26 18.77
C ASP A 112 -23.24 22.83 18.84
N PRO A 113 -23.84 23.24 17.71
CA PRO A 113 -25.17 23.85 17.69
C PRO A 113 -26.33 22.83 17.67
N LYS A 114 -26.07 21.51 17.68
CA LYS A 114 -27.10 20.47 17.53
C LYS A 114 -27.22 19.48 18.69
N GLN A 115 -26.25 19.42 19.60
CA GLN A 115 -26.30 18.50 20.75
C GLN A 115 -27.56 18.69 21.61
N LYS A 116 -28.48 17.71 21.55
CA LYS A 116 -29.80 17.79 22.21
C LYS A 116 -29.76 17.96 23.73
N ASN A 117 -28.73 17.44 24.39
CA ASN A 117 -28.74 17.32 25.86
C ASN A 117 -27.86 18.36 26.59
N ARG A 118 -26.85 18.95 25.93
CA ARG A 118 -25.94 19.98 26.50
C ARG A 118 -25.29 20.86 25.40
N PRO A 119 -26.04 21.75 24.72
CA PRO A 119 -25.45 22.68 23.77
C PRO A 119 -24.47 23.63 24.48
N TRP A 120 -23.29 23.84 23.90
CA TRP A 120 -22.29 24.79 24.42
C TRP A 120 -21.63 25.54 23.27
N LYS A 121 -21.25 26.79 23.53
CA LYS A 121 -20.61 27.69 22.57
C LYS A 121 -19.65 28.62 23.31
N LEU A 122 -18.43 28.73 22.83
CA LEU A 122 -17.49 29.77 23.24
C LEU A 122 -17.67 30.98 22.32
N LEU A 123 -17.68 32.18 22.90
CA LEU A 123 -17.78 33.45 22.18
C LEU A 123 -16.48 34.23 22.33
N VAL A 124 -15.98 34.79 21.23
CA VAL A 124 -14.74 35.57 21.18
C VAL A 124 -15.03 36.86 20.42
N LYS A 125 -15.09 37.97 21.15
CA LYS A 125 -15.27 39.33 20.61
C LYS A 125 -13.93 39.96 20.25
N GLY A 126 -13.95 40.95 19.38
CA GLY A 126 -12.77 41.78 19.08
C GLY A 126 -12.04 41.37 17.81
N VAL A 127 -12.75 40.76 16.85
CA VAL A 127 -12.24 40.63 15.48
C VAL A 127 -12.28 42.00 14.82
N GLU A 128 -11.13 42.45 14.31
CA GLU A 128 -11.06 43.71 13.58
C GLU A 128 -11.35 43.48 12.09
N LYS A 129 -12.40 44.13 11.58
CA LYS A 129 -12.79 44.07 10.17
C LYS A 129 -11.74 44.74 9.27
N GLU A 130 -11.58 44.24 8.04
CA GLU A 130 -10.61 44.72 7.04
C GLU A 130 -9.14 44.66 7.51
N LYS A 131 -8.86 43.85 8.53
CA LYS A 131 -7.53 43.53 9.04
C LYS A 131 -7.35 42.03 9.17
N TRP A 132 -6.09 41.58 9.13
CA TRP A 132 -5.74 40.21 9.45
C TRP A 132 -5.81 39.97 10.95
N ASN A 133 -6.49 38.89 11.32
CA ASN A 133 -6.65 38.39 12.68
C ASN A 133 -6.07 36.97 12.73
N HIS A 134 -5.22 36.69 13.71
CA HIS A 134 -4.70 35.35 13.96
C HIS A 134 -5.62 34.62 14.93
N LEU A 135 -6.13 33.45 14.53
CA LEU A 135 -6.98 32.62 15.36
C LEU A 135 -6.27 31.32 15.69
N VAL A 136 -6.22 30.98 16.98
CA VAL A 136 -5.76 29.67 17.44
C VAL A 136 -6.82 29.01 18.32
N ILE A 137 -7.12 27.74 18.03
CA ILE A 137 -7.95 26.87 18.88
C ILE A 137 -7.06 25.72 19.37
N SER A 138 -6.69 25.74 20.66
CA SER A 138 -5.89 24.72 21.33
C SER A 138 -6.79 23.88 22.23
N TYR A 139 -6.97 22.60 21.92
CA TYR A 139 -7.80 21.66 22.67
C TYR A 139 -6.94 20.69 23.46
N ALA A 140 -7.23 20.52 24.76
CA ALA A 140 -6.70 19.41 25.56
C ALA A 140 -7.84 18.71 26.31
N GLN A 141 -7.82 17.38 26.38
CA GLN A 141 -8.87 16.56 27.00
C GLN A 141 -9.07 16.89 28.49
N ALA A 142 -8.00 17.26 29.19
CA ALA A 142 -8.02 17.63 30.60
C ALA A 142 -8.71 18.97 30.89
N THR A 143 -8.62 19.94 29.96
CA THR A 143 -9.07 21.33 30.18
C THR A 143 -10.23 21.77 29.29
N GLY A 144 -10.51 21.07 28.19
CA GLY A 144 -11.38 21.55 27.13
C GLY A 144 -10.70 22.55 26.17
N PRO A 145 -11.40 23.03 25.14
CA PRO A 145 -10.85 23.91 24.11
C PRO A 145 -10.59 25.33 24.64
N ALA A 146 -9.44 25.89 24.31
CA ALA A 146 -9.06 27.27 24.53
C ALA A 146 -8.97 28.00 23.18
N ILE A 147 -9.54 29.20 23.09
CA ILE A 147 -9.52 30.03 21.89
C ILE A 147 -8.72 31.29 22.15
N TYR A 148 -7.81 31.59 21.23
CA TYR A 148 -6.93 32.75 21.26
C TYR A 148 -7.14 33.57 19.99
N LEU A 149 -7.20 34.88 20.14
CA LEU A 149 -7.28 35.84 19.04
C LEU A 149 -6.08 36.79 19.19
N ASN A 150 -5.25 36.89 18.15
CA ASN A 150 -4.02 37.70 18.15
C ASN A 150 -3.14 37.39 19.38
N ALA A 151 -2.84 36.10 19.60
CA ALA A 151 -2.18 35.50 20.78
C ALA A 151 -2.81 35.74 22.17
N LYS A 152 -3.85 36.57 22.29
CA LYS A 152 -4.56 36.78 23.55
C LYS A 152 -5.56 35.64 23.78
N LYS A 153 -5.53 35.01 24.96
CA LYS A 153 -6.55 34.01 25.34
C LYS A 153 -7.89 34.71 25.54
N MET A 154 -8.91 34.30 24.78
CA MET A 154 -10.22 34.94 24.75
C MET A 154 -11.33 34.08 25.37
N ALA A 155 -11.25 32.76 25.23
CA ALA A 155 -12.25 31.84 25.76
C ALA A 155 -11.63 30.50 26.21
N GLN A 156 -12.31 29.81 27.13
CA GLN A 156 -11.93 28.51 27.67
C GLN A 156 -13.21 27.67 27.89
N GLY A 157 -13.27 26.49 27.28
CA GLY A 157 -14.27 25.47 27.56
C GLY A 157 -13.94 24.67 28.82
N GLY A 158 -14.89 23.86 29.28
CA GLY A 158 -14.72 22.94 30.40
C GLY A 158 -14.18 21.57 29.99
N ARG A 159 -13.63 20.84 30.96
CA ARG A 159 -13.18 19.44 30.81
C ARG A 159 -14.27 18.56 30.19
N GLY A 160 -13.91 17.77 29.19
CA GLY A 160 -14.84 16.88 28.47
C GLY A 160 -15.78 17.58 27.46
N GLN A 161 -15.80 18.92 27.38
CA GLN A 161 -16.34 19.57 26.19
C GLN A 161 -15.47 19.20 24.99
N MET A 162 -16.10 18.94 23.83
CA MET A 162 -15.51 18.22 22.70
C MET A 162 -15.21 16.72 22.91
N GLY A 163 -15.88 16.03 23.84
CA GLY A 163 -15.58 14.63 24.22
C GLY A 163 -15.64 13.53 23.15
N TYR A 164 -15.97 13.82 21.89
CA TYR A 164 -15.81 12.91 20.74
C TYR A 164 -14.76 13.37 19.72
N ALA A 165 -14.26 14.60 19.84
CA ALA A 165 -13.26 15.22 18.94
C ALA A 165 -11.82 14.71 19.16
N THR A 166 -11.66 13.58 19.85
CA THR A 166 -10.37 12.90 20.04
C THR A 166 -10.05 11.95 18.87
N LYS A 167 -11.04 11.59 18.03
CA LYS A 167 -10.91 10.60 16.93
C LYS A 167 -10.98 11.26 15.55
N PHE A 168 -9.83 11.72 15.06
CA PHE A 168 -9.72 12.54 13.85
C PHE A 168 -10.11 11.81 12.55
N ASP A 169 -10.06 10.49 12.57
CA ASP A 169 -10.40 9.55 11.50
C ASP A 169 -11.81 9.72 10.88
N HIS A 170 -12.73 10.43 11.56
CA HIS A 170 -14.11 10.66 11.10
C HIS A 170 -14.46 12.15 10.90
N TYR A 171 -13.48 13.05 11.01
CA TYR A 171 -13.68 14.50 10.96
C TYR A 171 -13.09 15.15 9.71
N HIS A 172 -13.93 15.87 8.98
CA HIS A 172 -13.48 16.76 7.90
C HIS A 172 -13.18 18.14 8.47
N PHE A 173 -11.98 18.64 8.19
CA PHE A 173 -11.60 20.02 8.37
C PHE A 173 -11.92 20.75 7.06
N GLY A 174 -12.69 21.84 7.13
CA GLY A 174 -13.01 22.61 5.92
C GLY A 174 -13.63 23.95 6.23
N ALA A 175 -13.27 24.95 5.42
CA ALA A 175 -14.12 26.11 5.20
C ALA A 175 -15.36 25.65 4.40
N ALA A 176 -16.53 26.17 4.76
CA ALA A 176 -17.80 25.63 4.26
C ALA A 176 -18.08 26.05 2.81
N VAL A 177 -18.21 25.09 1.90
CA VAL A 177 -18.74 25.31 0.54
C VAL A 177 -19.94 24.40 0.26
N HIS A 178 -21.10 25.06 0.15
CA HIS A 178 -22.32 24.68 -0.56
C HIS A 178 -22.87 23.25 -0.39
N GLY A 179 -23.94 23.13 0.41
CA GLY A 179 -24.84 21.98 0.43
C GLY A 179 -26.30 22.42 0.63
N LYS A 180 -27.26 21.80 -0.07
CA LYS A 180 -28.68 22.13 0.04
C LYS A 180 -29.27 21.70 1.39
N GLY A 181 -29.17 22.55 2.40
CA GLY A 181 -29.84 22.32 3.69
C GLY A 181 -29.71 23.46 4.68
N LYS A 182 -30.70 24.37 4.70
CA LYS A 182 -31.11 25.30 5.79
C LYS A 182 -30.05 26.10 6.59
N TYR A 183 -28.78 26.14 6.18
CA TYR A 183 -27.73 27.01 6.75
C TYR A 183 -27.20 27.91 5.62
N GLY A 184 -27.48 29.22 5.73
CA GLY A 184 -27.26 30.20 4.65
C GLY A 184 -26.20 31.26 4.95
N ASP A 185 -25.34 31.01 5.94
CA ASP A 185 -24.43 31.98 6.53
C ASP A 185 -22.99 31.72 6.05
N TYR A 186 -22.49 32.54 5.12
CA TYR A 186 -21.17 32.37 4.48
C TYR A 186 -20.15 33.36 5.02
N PHE A 187 -18.91 32.92 5.28
CA PHE A 187 -17.86 33.84 5.71
C PHE A 187 -17.39 34.73 4.56
N ASP A 188 -17.66 36.03 4.70
CA ASP A 188 -17.27 37.09 3.77
C ASP A 188 -15.90 37.65 4.17
N GLY A 189 -14.83 37.07 3.63
CA GLY A 189 -13.46 37.36 4.05
C GLY A 189 -12.37 36.65 3.26
N LYS A 190 -11.15 36.66 3.81
CA LYS A 190 -9.99 35.86 3.37
C LYS A 190 -9.54 34.94 4.52
N ILE A 191 -8.87 33.84 4.18
CA ILE A 191 -8.21 32.92 5.12
C ILE A 191 -6.85 32.56 4.52
N ASP A 192 -5.81 32.46 5.35
CA ASP A 192 -4.44 32.12 4.98
C ASP A 192 -3.74 31.35 6.12
N ASP A 193 -2.56 30.79 5.83
CA ASP A 193 -1.62 30.21 6.82
C ASP A 193 -2.29 29.27 7.84
N PHE A 194 -3.02 28.29 7.30
CA PHE A 194 -3.77 27.27 8.04
C PHE A 194 -2.84 26.11 8.44
N GLU A 195 -2.68 25.89 9.74
CA GLU A 195 -1.89 24.80 10.29
C GLU A 195 -2.70 23.94 11.28
N LEU A 196 -2.49 22.63 11.24
CA LEU A 196 -3.02 21.69 12.21
C LEU A 196 -1.89 20.92 12.90
N HIS A 197 -1.90 20.97 14.23
CA HIS A 197 -0.89 20.36 15.12
C HIS A 197 -1.52 19.28 15.99
N ASN A 198 -0.80 18.18 16.18
CA ASN A 198 -1.27 16.95 16.84
C ASN A 198 -1.24 16.97 18.38
N ARG A 199 -1.12 18.16 18.99
CA ARG A 199 -1.03 18.38 20.44
C ARG A 199 -1.61 19.74 20.82
N PRO A 200 -2.02 19.96 22.08
CA PRO A 200 -2.32 21.29 22.57
C PRO A 200 -1.04 22.14 22.65
N PHE A 201 -1.16 23.42 22.34
CA PHE A 201 -0.13 24.43 22.54
C PHE A 201 -0.41 25.25 23.81
N ASP A 202 0.66 25.63 24.51
CA ASP A 202 0.59 26.56 25.64
C ASP A 202 0.55 28.05 25.21
N VAL A 203 0.49 28.95 26.20
CA VAL A 203 0.35 30.40 25.95
C VAL A 203 1.59 31.02 25.30
N GLU A 204 2.80 30.54 25.62
CA GLU A 204 4.04 31.05 25.02
C GLU A 204 4.28 30.46 23.63
N GLU A 205 3.90 29.20 23.41
CA GLU A 205 3.85 28.60 22.08
C GLU A 205 2.90 29.36 21.15
N ILE A 206 1.72 29.74 21.62
CA ILE A 206 0.73 30.49 20.84
C ILE A 206 1.19 31.92 20.53
N LYS A 207 1.91 32.57 21.45
CA LYS A 207 2.58 33.85 21.15
C LYS A 207 3.61 33.70 20.05
N ARG A 208 4.50 32.69 20.13
CA ARG A 208 5.52 32.41 19.11
C ARG A 208 4.87 32.08 17.75
N LEU A 209 3.80 31.31 17.76
CA LEU A 209 3.01 31.00 16.56
C LEU A 209 2.41 32.26 15.91
N SER A 210 1.89 33.20 16.70
CA SER A 210 1.38 34.49 16.18
C SER A 210 2.47 35.42 15.60
N LEU A 211 3.75 35.12 15.90
CA LEU A 211 4.92 35.82 15.35
C LEU A 211 5.49 35.09 14.12
N GLY A 212 4.87 34.01 13.66
CA GLY A 212 5.30 33.24 12.49
C GLY A 212 6.47 32.28 12.74
N GLU A 213 6.62 31.82 13.98
CA GLU A 213 7.56 30.75 14.36
C GLU A 213 6.94 29.37 14.04
N SER A 214 7.65 28.53 13.28
CA SER A 214 7.17 27.19 12.88
C SER A 214 7.50 26.14 13.93
N PHE A 215 6.63 25.14 14.07
CA PHE A 215 6.77 24.06 15.05
C PHE A 215 6.93 22.69 14.37
N ASN A 216 7.71 21.79 14.98
CA ASN A 216 7.85 20.42 14.47
C ASN A 216 6.55 19.63 14.70
N GLY A 217 6.10 18.90 13.67
CA GLY A 217 4.87 18.09 13.71
C GLY A 217 3.63 18.74 13.08
N SER A 218 3.76 19.89 12.41
CA SER A 218 2.68 20.52 11.65
C SER A 218 2.27 19.70 10.42
N LEU A 219 0.96 19.57 10.17
CA LEU A 219 0.43 19.08 8.90
C LEU A 219 0.20 20.26 7.94
N VAL A 220 1.03 20.36 6.91
CA VAL A 220 0.88 21.37 5.84
C VAL A 220 -0.07 20.85 4.76
N ALA A 221 -1.06 21.65 4.38
CA ALA A 221 -2.01 21.32 3.32
C ALA A 221 -1.33 21.18 1.94
N PHE A 222 -1.75 20.19 1.15
CA PHE A 222 -1.33 20.05 -0.26
C PHE A 222 -2.31 20.74 -1.21
N ASN A 223 -1.81 21.62 -2.08
CA ASN A 223 -2.61 22.30 -3.10
C ASN A 223 -2.53 21.58 -4.46
N ASP A 224 -3.56 20.80 -4.75
CA ASP A 224 -3.77 20.02 -5.98
C ASP A 224 -3.91 20.88 -7.27
N PHE A 225 -3.90 22.21 -7.16
CA PHE A 225 -4.03 23.17 -8.27
C PHE A 225 -2.72 23.88 -8.63
N GLU A 226 -1.83 24.13 -7.68
CA GLU A 226 -0.59 24.88 -7.93
C GLU A 226 0.53 23.97 -8.46
N ASN A 227 0.48 22.67 -8.17
CA ASN A 227 1.51 21.69 -8.55
C ASN A 227 1.20 20.95 -9.86
N VAL A 228 0.39 21.51 -10.77
CA VAL A 228 -0.06 20.82 -12.00
C VAL A 228 0.40 21.55 -13.26
N ASN A 229 0.96 20.80 -14.22
CA ASN A 229 1.36 21.35 -15.52
C ASN A 229 0.15 21.56 -16.46
N HIS A 230 -0.71 22.53 -16.13
CA HIS A 230 -1.92 22.82 -16.90
C HIS A 230 -1.63 23.13 -18.37
N ARG A 231 -0.49 23.77 -18.68
CA ARG A 231 -0.11 24.08 -20.07
C ARG A 231 -0.03 22.84 -20.96
N GLU A 232 0.59 21.78 -20.44
CA GLU A 232 0.79 20.53 -21.18
C GLU A 232 -0.49 19.67 -21.20
N LEU A 233 -1.21 19.59 -20.07
CA LEU A 233 -2.36 18.71 -19.94
C LEU A 233 -3.66 19.27 -20.56
N ALA A 234 -3.81 20.60 -20.63
CA ALA A 234 -5.05 21.22 -21.12
C ALA A 234 -5.21 21.15 -22.64
N PHE A 235 -4.14 21.08 -23.43
CA PHE A 235 -4.25 20.93 -24.88
C PHE A 235 -4.44 19.47 -25.28
N PHE A 236 -5.44 19.20 -26.10
CA PHE A 236 -5.70 17.86 -26.63
C PHE A 236 -5.06 17.70 -28.01
N ASP A 237 -3.96 16.93 -28.07
CA ASP A 237 -3.38 16.44 -29.31
C ASP A 237 -3.45 14.91 -29.38
N LEU A 238 -4.22 14.41 -30.36
CA LEU A 238 -4.39 12.98 -30.60
C LEU A 238 -3.09 12.29 -31.09
N LYS A 239 -2.17 13.03 -31.75
CA LYS A 239 -0.89 12.48 -32.20
C LYS A 239 0.05 12.26 -31.02
N ALA A 240 0.17 13.23 -30.12
CA ALA A 240 1.02 13.13 -28.93
C ALA A 240 0.48 12.17 -27.85
N ARG A 241 -0.86 12.06 -27.68
CA ARG A 241 -1.47 11.28 -26.57
C ARG A 241 -1.76 9.81 -26.90
N GLY A 242 -1.70 9.40 -28.17
CA GLY A 242 -1.89 8.01 -28.61
C GLY A 242 -3.36 7.55 -28.68
N LYS A 243 -3.61 6.46 -29.42
CA LYS A 243 -4.98 6.01 -29.79
C LYS A 243 -5.87 5.59 -28.61
N GLY A 244 -5.29 5.15 -27.49
CA GLY A 244 -6.04 4.66 -26.32
C GLY A 244 -6.54 5.75 -25.35
N TYR A 245 -6.00 6.96 -25.41
CA TYR A 245 -6.18 8.00 -24.39
C TYR A 245 -7.64 8.38 -24.11
N LEU A 246 -8.47 8.47 -25.15
CA LEU A 246 -9.90 8.78 -25.00
C LEU A 246 -10.71 7.60 -24.44
N GLU A 247 -10.26 6.37 -24.63
CA GLU A 247 -10.91 5.17 -24.07
C GLU A 247 -10.53 4.98 -22.59
N GLU A 248 -9.33 5.39 -22.18
CA GLU A 248 -8.99 5.58 -20.76
C GLU A 248 -9.87 6.66 -20.12
N GLY A 249 -10.00 7.83 -20.75
CA GLY A 249 -10.89 8.90 -20.28
C GLY A 249 -12.35 8.47 -20.13
N LYS A 250 -12.84 7.67 -21.08
CA LYS A 250 -14.15 7.01 -21.03
C LYS A 250 -14.26 6.02 -19.87
N THR A 251 -13.23 5.17 -19.66
CA THR A 251 -13.20 4.20 -18.56
C THR A 251 -13.25 4.91 -17.20
N LEU A 252 -12.46 5.98 -17.04
CA LEU A 252 -12.46 6.82 -15.85
C LEU A 252 -13.81 7.50 -15.64
N TYR A 253 -14.45 8.03 -16.70
CA TYR A 253 -15.79 8.60 -16.63
C TYR A 253 -16.84 7.56 -16.19
N LEU A 254 -16.82 6.36 -16.78
CA LEU A 254 -17.73 5.25 -16.44
C LEU A 254 -17.56 4.74 -15.01
N GLN A 255 -16.35 4.82 -14.45
CA GLN A 255 -16.08 4.43 -13.07
C GLN A 255 -16.48 5.53 -12.05
N ASN A 256 -16.26 6.79 -12.39
CA ASN A 256 -16.19 7.88 -11.40
C ASN A 256 -17.30 8.94 -11.53
N CYS A 257 -18.02 9.00 -12.66
CA CYS A 257 -18.98 10.07 -12.96
C CYS A 257 -20.42 9.58 -13.16
N THR A 258 -20.62 8.30 -13.53
CA THR A 258 -21.97 7.79 -13.90
C THR A 258 -22.87 7.47 -12.71
N ALA A 259 -22.41 7.68 -11.47
CA ALA A 259 -23.28 7.68 -10.30
C ALA A 259 -24.20 8.91 -10.26
N CYS A 260 -23.86 9.98 -11.00
CA CYS A 260 -24.67 11.19 -11.12
C CYS A 260 -25.03 11.51 -12.57
N HIS A 261 -24.09 11.36 -13.51
CA HIS A 261 -24.32 11.56 -14.94
C HIS A 261 -24.76 10.27 -15.64
N SER A 262 -25.28 10.37 -16.86
CA SER A 262 -25.65 9.20 -17.67
C SER A 262 -24.42 8.49 -18.22
N LYS A 263 -24.52 7.17 -18.45
CA LYS A 263 -23.41 6.33 -18.95
C LYS A 263 -22.88 6.77 -20.33
N ASP A 264 -23.73 7.39 -21.14
CA ASP A 264 -23.42 7.92 -22.46
C ASP A 264 -23.13 9.44 -22.45
N GLY A 265 -23.34 10.13 -21.32
CA GLY A 265 -23.20 11.58 -21.17
C GLY A 265 -24.32 12.42 -21.83
N ILE A 266 -25.37 11.78 -22.35
CA ILE A 266 -26.37 12.40 -23.24
C ILE A 266 -27.79 12.16 -22.71
N THR A 267 -28.11 10.89 -22.43
CA THR A 267 -29.39 10.46 -21.85
C THR A 267 -29.63 11.22 -20.53
N PRO A 268 -30.88 11.52 -20.14
CA PRO A 268 -31.15 12.19 -18.87
C PRO A 268 -30.37 11.55 -17.70
N PRO A 269 -29.62 12.34 -16.93
CA PRO A 269 -28.76 11.82 -15.86
C PRO A 269 -29.59 11.24 -14.72
N ILE A 270 -29.05 10.21 -14.05
CA ILE A 270 -29.69 9.54 -12.89
C ILE A 270 -29.97 10.56 -11.77
N ASN A 271 -29.08 11.54 -11.59
CA ASN A 271 -29.36 12.72 -10.80
C ASN A 271 -29.96 13.82 -11.71
N PRO A 272 -31.25 14.19 -11.57
CA PRO A 272 -31.90 15.19 -12.43
C PRO A 272 -31.34 16.62 -12.25
N LEU A 273 -30.50 16.86 -11.24
CA LEU A 273 -29.79 18.14 -11.05
C LEU A 273 -28.40 18.17 -11.75
N SER A 274 -27.94 17.05 -12.31
CA SER A 274 -26.69 16.97 -13.08
C SER A 274 -26.88 17.52 -14.49
N ARG A 275 -25.80 18.03 -15.10
CA ARG A 275 -25.87 18.53 -16.49
C ARG A 275 -25.94 17.38 -17.49
N MET A 276 -26.82 17.53 -18.48
CA MET A 276 -26.70 16.90 -19.79
C MET A 276 -25.65 17.67 -20.60
N PHE A 277 -24.55 17.00 -20.98
CA PHE A 277 -23.45 17.66 -21.69
C PHE A 277 -23.82 18.12 -23.11
N THR A 278 -24.92 17.60 -23.64
CA THR A 278 -25.47 17.91 -24.97
C THR A 278 -26.61 18.93 -24.99
N LYS A 279 -27.02 19.48 -23.84
CA LYS A 279 -28.15 20.42 -23.76
C LYS A 279 -27.84 21.70 -23.00
N HIS A 280 -26.92 21.66 -22.03
CA HIS A 280 -26.64 22.78 -21.15
C HIS A 280 -25.21 23.30 -21.34
N ARG A 281 -25.05 24.62 -21.54
CA ARG A 281 -23.72 25.24 -21.54
C ARG A 281 -23.02 25.04 -20.19
N MET A 282 -21.69 24.96 -20.22
CA MET A 282 -20.84 24.90 -19.04
C MET A 282 -20.69 26.30 -18.45
N GLU A 283 -21.33 26.56 -17.31
CA GLU A 283 -21.35 27.89 -16.68
C GLU A 283 -20.03 28.28 -16.00
N ASN A 284 -19.17 27.32 -15.65
CA ASN A 284 -17.87 27.57 -15.01
C ASN A 284 -16.69 27.53 -16.01
N GLY A 285 -16.99 27.81 -17.29
CA GLY A 285 -16.08 27.60 -18.42
C GLY A 285 -16.20 26.19 -18.99
N GLY A 286 -16.41 26.11 -20.31
CA GLY A 286 -16.42 24.85 -21.07
C GLY A 286 -15.08 24.48 -21.69
N ASP A 287 -14.06 25.33 -21.54
CA ASP A 287 -12.68 25.05 -21.90
C ASP A 287 -12.07 23.99 -20.95
N PRO A 288 -10.95 23.33 -21.31
CA PRO A 288 -10.38 22.26 -20.50
C PRO A 288 -9.98 22.70 -19.09
N TYR A 289 -9.63 23.98 -18.87
CA TYR A 289 -9.18 24.48 -17.58
C TYR A 289 -10.37 24.96 -16.71
N GLY A 290 -11.41 25.54 -17.30
CA GLY A 290 -12.72 25.72 -16.65
C GLY A 290 -13.33 24.39 -16.18
N MET A 291 -13.28 23.36 -17.03
CA MET A 291 -13.69 22.01 -16.67
C MET A 291 -12.77 21.37 -15.61
N PHE A 292 -11.45 21.61 -15.67
CA PHE A 292 -10.52 21.15 -14.63
C PHE A 292 -10.81 21.79 -13.26
N ARG A 293 -11.04 23.10 -13.23
CA ARG A 293 -11.46 23.82 -12.02
C ARG A 293 -12.78 23.28 -11.49
N THR A 294 -13.72 22.96 -12.37
CA THR A 294 -15.01 22.33 -12.00
C THR A 294 -14.83 20.93 -11.39
N LEU A 295 -13.95 20.09 -11.94
CA LEU A 295 -13.63 18.79 -11.35
C LEU A 295 -12.83 18.92 -10.04
N THR A 296 -12.01 19.96 -9.88
CA THR A 296 -11.10 20.12 -8.72
C THR A 296 -11.77 20.80 -7.53
N TYR A 297 -12.63 21.79 -7.76
CA TYR A 297 -13.32 22.56 -6.73
C TYR A 297 -14.81 22.22 -6.60
N GLY A 298 -15.34 21.36 -7.46
CA GLY A 298 -16.78 21.17 -7.62
C GLY A 298 -17.44 22.38 -8.31
N PHE A 299 -18.75 22.28 -8.52
CA PHE A 299 -19.56 23.42 -9.00
C PHE A 299 -21.06 23.20 -8.73
N ARG A 300 -21.69 24.13 -8.00
CA ARG A 300 -23.09 23.98 -7.53
C ARG A 300 -23.29 22.66 -6.76
N ASN A 301 -24.16 21.76 -7.23
CA ASN A 301 -24.41 20.46 -6.58
C ASN A 301 -23.38 19.38 -6.99
N MET A 302 -22.41 19.70 -7.84
CA MET A 302 -21.36 18.76 -8.26
C MET A 302 -20.22 18.81 -7.26
N MET A 303 -19.97 17.69 -6.56
CA MET A 303 -18.85 17.53 -5.65
C MET A 303 -17.50 17.56 -6.40
N PRO A 304 -16.40 18.00 -5.75
CA PRO A 304 -15.04 17.79 -6.24
C PRO A 304 -14.76 16.31 -6.56
N SER A 305 -14.14 16.04 -7.71
CA SER A 305 -13.76 14.71 -8.18
C SER A 305 -12.38 14.29 -7.66
N VAL A 306 -12.28 14.24 -6.33
CA VAL A 306 -11.06 13.93 -5.55
C VAL A 306 -10.44 12.56 -5.83
N GLN A 307 -11.26 11.62 -6.32
CA GLN A 307 -10.87 10.27 -6.72
C GLN A 307 -10.05 10.23 -8.03
N LEU A 308 -10.03 11.33 -8.80
CA LEU A 308 -9.22 11.48 -10.01
C LEU A 308 -7.99 12.34 -9.68
N ASN A 309 -6.80 11.88 -10.06
CA ASN A 309 -5.60 12.74 -10.06
C ASN A 309 -5.67 13.78 -11.20
N PRO A 310 -4.82 14.83 -11.21
CA PRO A 310 -4.90 15.88 -12.21
C PRO A 310 -4.84 15.40 -13.67
N THR A 311 -3.99 14.43 -14.00
CA THR A 311 -3.88 13.84 -15.34
C THR A 311 -5.17 13.10 -15.73
N ASP A 312 -5.75 12.34 -14.81
CA ASP A 312 -7.00 11.60 -15.05
C ASP A 312 -8.22 12.53 -15.14
N ARG A 313 -8.24 13.66 -14.42
CA ARG A 313 -9.22 14.74 -14.64
C ARG A 313 -9.14 15.23 -16.09
N TYR A 314 -7.94 15.49 -16.62
CA TYR A 314 -7.77 15.88 -18.03
C TYR A 314 -8.16 14.79 -19.04
N LYS A 315 -7.91 13.50 -18.75
CA LYS A 315 -8.41 12.39 -19.58
C LYS A 315 -9.95 12.39 -19.68
N VAL A 316 -10.64 12.53 -18.55
CA VAL A 316 -12.12 12.61 -18.50
C VAL A 316 -12.63 13.85 -19.24
N ILE A 317 -11.98 15.01 -19.05
CA ILE A 317 -12.31 16.26 -19.74
C ILE A 317 -12.19 16.11 -21.25
N HIS A 318 -11.08 15.56 -21.75
CA HIS A 318 -10.84 15.39 -23.17
C HIS A 318 -11.80 14.35 -23.79
N TYR A 319 -12.11 13.27 -23.08
CA TYR A 319 -13.18 12.35 -23.48
C TYR A 319 -14.53 13.07 -23.63
N LEU A 320 -14.99 13.80 -22.60
CA LEU A 320 -16.26 14.51 -22.64
C LEU A 320 -16.30 15.57 -23.74
N ARG A 321 -15.22 16.36 -23.89
CA ARG A 321 -15.11 17.39 -24.91
C ARG A 321 -15.13 16.82 -26.32
N GLU A 322 -14.29 15.83 -26.60
CA GLU A 322 -14.07 15.34 -27.96
C GLU A 322 -15.10 14.30 -28.42
N LYS A 323 -15.61 13.44 -27.50
CA LYS A 323 -16.51 12.33 -27.84
C LYS A 323 -17.98 12.53 -27.48
N ILE A 324 -18.29 13.47 -26.58
CA ILE A 324 -19.68 13.80 -26.24
C ILE A 324 -20.05 15.17 -26.81
N ILE A 325 -19.39 16.25 -26.37
CA ILE A 325 -19.79 17.62 -26.70
C ILE A 325 -19.53 17.93 -28.19
N LYS A 326 -18.30 17.76 -28.67
CA LYS A 326 -17.91 18.09 -30.05
C LYS A 326 -18.62 17.27 -31.12
N GLU A 327 -18.82 15.98 -30.87
CA GLU A 327 -19.47 15.06 -31.81
C GLU A 327 -21.00 15.18 -31.83
N LYS A 328 -21.64 15.63 -30.74
CA LYS A 328 -23.11 15.52 -30.59
C LYS A 328 -23.83 16.85 -30.31
N SER A 329 -23.09 17.87 -29.88
CA SER A 329 -23.56 19.24 -29.58
C SER A 329 -22.47 20.29 -29.86
N PRO A 330 -22.01 20.41 -31.11
CA PRO A 330 -20.91 21.30 -31.48
C PRO A 330 -21.16 22.78 -31.13
N GLU A 331 -22.42 23.21 -31.02
CA GLU A 331 -22.83 24.54 -30.56
C GLU A 331 -22.52 24.84 -29.07
N LEU A 332 -22.31 23.78 -28.27
CA LEU A 332 -21.86 23.84 -26.88
C LEU A 332 -20.33 23.69 -26.74
N TYR A 333 -19.63 23.28 -27.80
CA TYR A 333 -18.18 23.06 -27.79
C TYR A 333 -17.42 24.39 -27.71
N VAL A 334 -16.77 24.62 -26.56
CA VAL A 334 -15.85 25.76 -26.40
C VAL A 334 -14.53 25.43 -27.08
N LYS A 335 -14.24 26.12 -28.19
CA LYS A 335 -12.94 26.03 -28.89
C LYS A 335 -11.80 26.32 -27.91
N PHE A 336 -10.76 25.51 -28.01
CA PHE A 336 -9.55 25.62 -27.21
C PHE A 336 -8.37 25.24 -28.10
N ASP A 337 -7.38 26.11 -28.17
CA ASP A 337 -6.17 25.94 -28.98
C ASP A 337 -4.91 26.00 -28.11
N GLN A 338 -3.78 25.64 -28.71
CA GLN A 338 -2.50 25.59 -28.00
C GLN A 338 -2.05 26.97 -27.49
N SER A 339 -2.45 28.08 -28.14
CA SER A 339 -2.08 29.43 -27.71
C SER A 339 -2.75 29.83 -26.39
N ALA A 340 -3.95 29.31 -26.12
CA ALA A 340 -4.64 29.51 -24.85
C ALA A 340 -3.89 28.89 -23.66
N THR A 341 -3.03 27.89 -23.88
CA THR A 341 -2.21 27.28 -22.81
C THR A 341 -1.16 28.23 -22.24
N TYR A 342 -0.63 29.18 -23.02
CA TYR A 342 0.43 30.08 -22.54
C TYR A 342 -0.03 31.00 -21.40
N LYS A 343 -1.35 31.23 -21.28
CA LYS A 343 -1.98 32.01 -20.21
C LYS A 343 -2.34 31.18 -18.97
N MET A 344 -2.13 29.86 -19.01
CA MET A 344 -2.36 28.96 -17.87
C MET A 344 -1.12 28.90 -16.97
N PRO A 345 -1.27 28.48 -15.70
CA PRO A 345 -0.12 28.15 -14.87
C PRO A 345 0.72 27.09 -15.58
N LYS A 346 2.01 27.39 -15.78
CA LYS A 346 3.02 26.33 -15.87
C LYS A 346 3.05 25.72 -14.46
N SER A 347 3.32 24.42 -14.36
CA SER A 347 3.84 23.92 -13.09
C SER A 347 5.11 24.73 -12.76
N PRO A 348 5.43 25.01 -11.49
CA PRO A 348 6.84 25.19 -11.14
C PRO A 348 7.61 23.98 -11.69
N ASP A 349 8.88 24.09 -12.05
CA ASP A 349 9.64 22.91 -12.50
C ASP A 349 9.84 21.95 -11.31
N THR A 350 8.85 21.07 -11.11
CA THR A 350 8.56 20.34 -9.86
C THR A 350 9.10 18.92 -9.84
N THR A 351 9.50 18.37 -11.00
CA THR A 351 10.19 17.06 -11.04
C THR A 351 11.47 17.07 -10.21
N GLY A 352 12.16 18.21 -10.15
CA GLY A 352 13.13 18.54 -9.10
C GLY A 352 12.43 18.87 -7.79
N ASN A 353 11.97 20.11 -7.63
CA ASN A 353 11.62 20.68 -6.31
C ASN A 353 10.61 19.87 -5.46
N GLU A 354 9.63 19.18 -6.06
CA GLU A 354 8.71 18.31 -5.30
C GLU A 354 9.39 17.00 -4.88
N ALA A 355 10.20 16.40 -5.76
CA ALA A 355 11.00 15.22 -5.42
C ALA A 355 12.09 15.56 -4.39
N GLU A 356 12.70 16.75 -4.46
CA GLU A 356 13.63 17.26 -3.45
C GLU A 356 12.93 17.47 -2.10
N ARG A 357 11.72 18.04 -2.09
CA ARG A 357 10.90 18.18 -0.86
C ARG A 357 10.49 16.82 -0.29
N ILE A 358 10.13 15.85 -1.14
CA ILE A 358 9.80 14.48 -0.71
C ILE A 358 11.04 13.79 -0.13
N GLU A 359 12.21 13.95 -0.76
CA GLU A 359 13.50 13.47 -0.26
C GLU A 359 13.89 14.14 1.07
N GLU A 360 13.66 15.45 1.21
CA GLU A 360 13.89 16.18 2.46
C GLU A 360 12.97 15.66 3.58
N LEU A 361 11.67 15.47 3.30
CA LEU A 361 10.73 14.85 4.23
C LEU A 361 11.13 13.41 4.60
N ALA A 362 11.67 12.63 3.66
CA ALA A 362 12.22 11.30 3.96
C ALA A 362 13.42 11.38 4.91
N ARG A 363 14.40 12.25 4.63
CA ARG A 363 15.61 12.43 5.44
C ARG A 363 15.34 13.00 6.84
N LEU A 364 14.30 13.82 6.97
CA LEU A 364 13.81 14.34 8.25
C LEU A 364 12.95 13.34 9.03
N GLY A 365 12.73 12.12 8.50
CA GLY A 365 11.93 11.09 9.17
C GLY A 365 10.42 11.36 9.19
N TYR A 366 9.90 12.14 8.24
CA TYR A 366 8.45 12.34 8.04
C TYR A 366 7.81 11.31 7.10
N LEU A 367 8.60 10.67 6.23
CA LEU A 367 8.13 9.58 5.37
C LEU A 367 8.54 8.21 5.93
N ARG A 368 8.02 7.15 5.31
CA ARG A 368 8.43 5.77 5.57
C ARG A 368 9.94 5.63 5.33
N ASP A 369 10.63 4.98 6.25
CA ASP A 369 11.96 4.45 6.01
C ASP A 369 11.84 3.14 5.22
N TYR A 370 12.53 3.07 4.08
CA TYR A 370 12.50 1.93 3.15
C TYR A 370 13.65 0.93 3.38
N GLY A 371 14.62 1.28 4.21
CA GLY A 371 15.96 0.69 4.20
C GLY A 371 16.82 1.20 3.03
N LYS A 372 18.11 0.86 3.07
CA LYS A 372 19.11 1.29 2.07
C LYS A 372 19.01 0.57 0.72
N ALA A 373 18.27 -0.54 0.67
CA ALA A 373 18.11 -1.38 -0.51
C ALA A 373 16.63 -1.72 -0.70
N LEU A 374 16.10 -1.48 -1.90
CA LEU A 374 14.74 -1.84 -2.28
C LEU A 374 14.77 -2.64 -3.58
N ILE A 375 14.12 -3.79 -3.57
CA ILE A 375 13.77 -4.51 -4.79
C ILE A 375 12.44 -3.98 -5.28
N SER A 376 12.33 -3.55 -6.54
CA SER A 376 11.05 -3.14 -7.15
C SER A 376 11.15 -3.06 -8.68
N PRO A 377 10.01 -3.02 -9.41
CA PRO A 377 9.97 -2.36 -10.70
C PRO A 377 10.39 -0.89 -10.55
N VAL A 378 11.07 -0.33 -11.55
CA VAL A 378 11.47 1.08 -11.60
C VAL A 378 11.09 1.68 -12.95
N ILE A 379 10.55 2.89 -12.93
CA ILE A 379 10.19 3.68 -14.12
C ILE A 379 10.82 5.08 -14.04
N GLY A 380 10.67 5.89 -15.10
CA GLY A 380 11.25 7.24 -15.17
C GLY A 380 12.51 7.27 -16.01
N ASN A 381 13.57 7.88 -15.51
CA ASN A 381 14.85 8.03 -16.23
C ASN A 381 15.62 6.69 -16.27
N ALA A 382 15.67 5.97 -15.14
CA ALA A 382 16.06 4.57 -15.08
C ALA A 382 14.83 3.64 -15.23
N LYS A 383 14.99 2.46 -15.85
CA LYS A 383 13.88 1.53 -16.11
C LYS A 383 14.27 0.06 -16.00
N SER A 384 13.52 -0.71 -15.20
CA SER A 384 13.50 -2.18 -15.21
C SER A 384 12.20 -2.70 -14.61
N ASN A 385 11.76 -3.90 -15.00
CA ASN A 385 10.64 -4.57 -14.33
C ASN A 385 11.04 -5.17 -12.96
N ASN A 386 12.34 -5.31 -12.67
CA ASN A 386 12.87 -6.06 -11.53
C ASN A 386 14.26 -5.54 -11.13
N ALA A 387 14.32 -4.37 -10.50
CA ALA A 387 15.57 -3.72 -10.10
C ALA A 387 15.90 -3.92 -8.61
N LEU A 388 17.18 -3.83 -8.26
CA LEU A 388 17.66 -3.54 -6.91
C LEU A 388 18.18 -2.10 -6.92
N THR A 389 17.53 -1.23 -6.16
CA THR A 389 17.93 0.18 -6.03
C THR A 389 18.54 0.40 -4.65
N ILE A 390 19.69 1.09 -4.59
CA ILE A 390 20.51 1.26 -3.39
C ILE A 390 20.75 2.75 -3.13
N ASP A 391 20.40 3.22 -1.93
CA ASP A 391 20.78 4.55 -1.41
C ASP A 391 22.25 4.49 -0.99
N LEU A 392 23.10 5.25 -1.68
CA LEU A 392 24.54 5.35 -1.41
C LEU A 392 24.86 6.42 -0.35
N GLY A 393 23.85 7.02 0.27
CA GLY A 393 24.00 8.22 1.10
C GLY A 393 24.16 9.49 0.27
N ASN A 394 24.30 10.64 0.91
CA ASN A 394 24.62 11.93 0.25
C ASN A 394 23.70 12.33 -0.93
N ARG A 395 22.42 11.92 -0.88
CA ARG A 395 21.41 12.07 -1.96
C ARG A 395 21.79 11.35 -3.26
N ALA A 396 22.60 10.30 -3.19
CA ALA A 396 23.06 9.51 -4.32
C ALA A 396 22.43 8.12 -4.33
N THR A 397 22.05 7.65 -5.52
CA THR A 397 21.35 6.37 -5.70
C THR A 397 21.91 5.65 -6.92
N ILE A 398 21.98 4.32 -6.85
CA ILE A 398 22.32 3.45 -7.99
C ILE A 398 21.28 2.34 -8.09
N SER A 399 20.98 1.90 -9.31
CA SER A 399 20.00 0.83 -9.54
C SER A 399 20.52 -0.20 -10.53
N TYR A 400 20.30 -1.48 -10.23
CA TYR A 400 20.73 -2.64 -11.02
C TYR A 400 19.53 -3.42 -11.51
N ASP A 401 19.52 -3.81 -12.79
CA ASP A 401 18.58 -4.80 -13.30
C ASP A 401 18.96 -6.19 -12.79
N LEU A 402 18.06 -6.88 -12.08
CA LEU A 402 18.42 -8.15 -11.40
C LEU A 402 18.40 -9.36 -12.34
N GLY A 403 17.95 -9.21 -13.58
CA GLY A 403 18.03 -10.25 -14.59
C GLY A 403 19.38 -10.31 -15.29
N THR A 404 20.12 -9.19 -15.31
CA THR A 404 21.38 -9.02 -16.07
C THR A 404 22.54 -8.49 -15.22
N MET A 405 22.26 -8.03 -14.00
CA MET A 405 23.16 -7.29 -13.10
C MET A 405 23.84 -6.07 -13.74
N ARG A 406 23.33 -5.55 -14.86
CA ARG A 406 23.76 -4.25 -15.38
C ARG A 406 23.23 -3.12 -14.50
N THR A 407 23.97 -2.03 -14.40
CA THR A 407 23.40 -0.78 -13.90
C THR A 407 22.34 -0.27 -14.88
N ILE A 408 21.17 0.14 -14.38
CA ILE A 408 20.16 0.87 -15.18
C ILE A 408 20.25 2.39 -14.98
N GLY A 409 21.27 2.83 -14.24
CA GLY A 409 21.58 4.23 -13.95
C GLY A 409 21.95 4.46 -12.48
N ALA A 410 22.72 5.51 -12.25
CA ALA A 410 22.93 6.16 -10.97
C ALA A 410 22.59 7.65 -11.07
N TRP A 411 22.14 8.27 -9.99
CA TRP A 411 21.73 9.68 -9.98
C TRP A 411 22.03 10.36 -8.64
N THR A 412 22.06 11.69 -8.65
CA THR A 412 22.07 12.50 -7.44
C THR A 412 20.84 13.40 -7.38
N GLY A 413 20.29 13.59 -6.19
CA GLY A 413 19.08 14.37 -5.93
C GLY A 413 18.18 13.70 -4.89
N GLY A 414 18.21 12.37 -4.81
CA GLY A 414 17.48 11.59 -3.83
C GLY A 414 17.33 10.13 -4.23
N TYR A 415 16.43 9.41 -3.55
CA TYR A 415 16.16 8.00 -3.81
C TYR A 415 15.16 7.80 -4.97
N LEU A 416 14.12 7.00 -4.77
CA LEU A 416 12.99 6.84 -5.70
C LEU A 416 11.77 7.63 -5.22
N ASP A 417 10.96 8.13 -6.16
CA ASP A 417 9.64 8.64 -5.84
C ASP A 417 8.64 7.51 -5.64
N PHE A 418 8.01 7.50 -4.46
CA PHE A 418 6.95 6.57 -4.08
C PHE A 418 5.57 7.22 -4.03
N SER A 419 5.41 8.51 -4.31
CA SER A 419 4.15 9.26 -4.17
C SER A 419 2.96 8.58 -4.86
N GLY A 420 3.17 7.93 -6.01
CA GLY A 420 2.14 7.23 -6.80
C GLY A 420 1.91 5.75 -6.46
N THR A 421 2.59 5.20 -5.45
CA THR A 421 2.71 3.75 -5.17
C THR A 421 1.91 3.29 -3.96
N LEU A 422 1.82 1.97 -3.76
CA LEU A 422 1.16 1.36 -2.60
C LEU A 422 1.89 1.59 -1.26
N HIS A 423 3.11 2.12 -1.29
CA HIS A 423 3.83 2.57 -0.09
C HIS A 423 3.22 3.85 0.51
N HIS A 424 2.56 4.69 -0.30
CA HIS A 424 1.96 5.96 0.13
C HIS A 424 0.44 6.09 -0.12
N ARG A 425 -0.15 5.28 -1.02
CA ARG A 425 -1.58 5.36 -1.38
C ARG A 425 -2.30 4.02 -1.21
N LEU A 426 -3.56 4.06 -0.76
CA LEU A 426 -4.35 2.87 -0.43
C LEU A 426 -4.67 1.97 -1.63
N ARG A 427 -4.94 2.59 -2.79
CA ARG A 427 -5.25 1.93 -4.08
C ARG A 427 -4.43 2.57 -5.21
N ALA A 428 -3.12 2.62 -5.04
CA ALA A 428 -2.22 3.08 -6.10
C ALA A 428 -2.11 2.05 -7.22
N ALA A 429 -1.80 2.56 -8.42
CA ALA A 429 -1.39 1.75 -9.57
C ALA A 429 -0.04 2.21 -10.16
N GLY A 430 0.63 3.18 -9.52
CA GLY A 430 1.96 3.65 -9.92
C GLY A 430 3.07 2.75 -9.38
N LEU A 431 4.20 2.77 -10.08
CA LEU A 431 5.45 2.09 -9.72
C LEU A 431 6.48 3.11 -9.20
N PRO A 432 7.48 2.70 -8.40
CA PRO A 432 8.57 3.57 -7.98
C PRO A 432 9.28 4.25 -9.16
N ALA A 433 9.52 5.56 -9.07
CA ALA A 433 10.02 6.36 -10.17
C ALA A 433 11.39 7.01 -9.88
N ALA A 434 12.37 6.72 -10.74
CA ALA A 434 13.63 7.46 -10.83
C ALA A 434 13.39 8.78 -11.57
N ARG A 435 13.16 9.87 -10.81
CA ARG A 435 12.82 11.20 -11.36
C ARG A 435 14.02 12.12 -11.60
N PHE A 436 15.14 11.89 -10.91
CA PHE A 436 16.35 12.73 -11.00
C PHE A 436 17.15 12.41 -12.26
N GLU A 437 17.94 13.37 -12.73
CA GLU A 437 18.85 13.17 -13.86
C GLU A 437 19.94 12.14 -13.51
N MET A 438 20.21 11.24 -14.45
CA MET A 438 21.24 10.23 -14.28
C MET A 438 22.62 10.85 -14.47
N ILE A 439 23.59 10.39 -13.68
CA ILE A 439 25.01 10.63 -13.93
C ILE A 439 25.31 10.05 -15.31
N VAL A 440 25.89 10.85 -16.19
CA VAL A 440 26.15 10.48 -17.59
C VAL A 440 26.98 9.17 -17.65
N ARG A 441 26.54 8.21 -18.48
CA ARG A 441 27.14 6.88 -18.67
C ARG A 441 27.15 5.95 -17.44
N SER A 442 26.41 6.27 -16.39
CA SER A 442 26.24 5.39 -15.21
C SER A 442 25.42 4.12 -15.48
N ASP A 443 24.92 3.93 -16.70
CA ASP A 443 24.24 2.76 -17.22
C ASP A 443 25.14 1.83 -18.06
N GLY A 444 26.42 2.18 -18.26
CA GLY A 444 27.38 1.40 -19.05
C GLY A 444 27.96 0.14 -18.38
N TRP A 445 27.79 -0.03 -17.07
CA TRP A 445 28.38 -1.12 -16.28
C TRP A 445 27.58 -2.43 -16.47
N GLN A 446 28.16 -3.40 -17.18
CA GLN A 446 27.50 -4.68 -17.48
C GLN A 446 28.49 -5.82 -17.72
N TRP A 447 28.12 -7.04 -17.31
CA TRP A 447 28.93 -8.24 -17.55
C TRP A 447 28.86 -8.72 -18.99
N ALA A 448 29.97 -9.19 -19.54
CA ALA A 448 30.03 -9.70 -20.89
C ALA A 448 29.24 -11.00 -21.08
N TRP A 449 28.44 -11.08 -22.15
CA TRP A 449 27.77 -12.31 -22.54
C TRP A 449 28.79 -13.37 -22.95
N ASN A 450 28.69 -14.59 -22.41
CA ASN A 450 29.55 -15.73 -22.76
C ASN A 450 31.06 -15.39 -22.76
N GLY A 451 31.51 -14.62 -21.74
CA GLY A 451 32.93 -14.35 -21.48
C GLY A 451 33.61 -13.28 -22.34
N LYS A 452 32.94 -12.67 -23.32
CA LYS A 452 33.54 -11.68 -24.25
C LYS A 452 32.66 -10.48 -24.54
N ALA A 453 33.23 -9.27 -24.41
CA ALA A 453 32.53 -8.01 -24.66
C ALA A 453 32.12 -7.78 -26.13
N GLU A 454 32.73 -8.53 -27.05
CA GLU A 454 32.38 -8.59 -28.46
C GLU A 454 31.06 -9.34 -28.71
N ASN A 455 30.68 -10.27 -27.82
CA ASN A 455 29.48 -11.08 -27.98
C ASN A 455 28.21 -10.24 -27.74
N GLN A 456 27.23 -10.40 -28.62
CA GLN A 456 25.89 -9.88 -28.39
C GLN A 456 25.10 -10.80 -27.45
N PRO A 457 24.42 -10.26 -26.42
CA PRO A 457 23.46 -11.04 -25.66
C PRO A 457 22.25 -11.40 -26.54
N PRO A 458 21.63 -12.58 -26.34
CA PRO A 458 20.42 -12.95 -27.05
C PRO A 458 19.23 -12.09 -26.61
N ASP A 459 18.25 -11.91 -27.50
CA ASP A 459 16.91 -11.51 -27.07
C ASP A 459 16.27 -12.70 -26.33
N LEU A 460 15.82 -12.45 -25.11
CA LEU A 460 15.20 -13.46 -24.24
C LEU A 460 13.69 -13.27 -24.10
N PHE A 461 13.11 -12.23 -24.71
CA PHE A 461 11.70 -11.89 -24.56
C PHE A 461 10.78 -13.11 -24.83
N PRO A 462 9.80 -13.41 -23.96
CA PRO A 462 9.30 -12.60 -22.83
C PRO A 462 10.12 -12.69 -21.53
N LYS A 463 11.12 -13.57 -21.44
CA LYS A 463 12.01 -13.62 -20.28
C LYS A 463 12.89 -12.37 -20.22
N THR A 464 13.19 -11.93 -19.00
CA THR A 464 14.02 -10.74 -18.75
C THR A 464 15.24 -11.04 -17.87
N VAL A 465 15.45 -12.32 -17.54
CA VAL A 465 16.54 -12.83 -16.72
C VAL A 465 17.48 -13.69 -17.57
N TRP A 466 18.78 -13.48 -17.46
CA TRP A 466 19.80 -14.31 -18.11
C TRP A 466 19.83 -15.73 -17.52
N PRO A 467 20.18 -16.76 -18.31
CA PRO A 467 20.36 -18.12 -17.80
C PRO A 467 21.35 -18.17 -16.63
N GLU A 468 21.03 -18.94 -15.57
CA GLU A 468 21.86 -18.95 -14.34
C GLU A 468 23.33 -19.31 -14.56
N ASN A 469 23.61 -20.14 -15.56
CA ASN A 469 24.97 -20.54 -15.92
C ASN A 469 25.77 -19.40 -16.57
N GLN A 470 25.11 -18.38 -17.13
CA GLN A 470 25.72 -17.14 -17.58
C GLN A 470 25.76 -16.11 -16.44
N LEU A 471 24.63 -15.87 -15.77
CA LEU A 471 24.55 -14.95 -14.63
C LEU A 471 23.39 -15.30 -13.69
N ARG A 472 23.62 -15.21 -12.38
CA ARG A 472 22.57 -15.34 -11.36
C ARG A 472 22.74 -14.33 -10.24
N TYR A 473 21.68 -13.58 -9.92
CA TYR A 473 21.57 -12.85 -8.66
C TYR A 473 21.34 -13.82 -7.49
N ASN A 474 22.21 -13.77 -6.47
CA ASN A 474 22.16 -14.66 -5.31
C ASN A 474 21.53 -13.99 -4.07
N GLY A 475 21.56 -12.66 -3.97
CA GLY A 475 21.00 -11.92 -2.84
C GLY A 475 21.78 -10.64 -2.54
N HIS A 476 21.51 -10.03 -1.38
CA HIS A 476 22.30 -8.91 -0.88
C HIS A 476 22.42 -8.95 0.65
N TYR A 477 23.55 -8.45 1.15
CA TYR A 477 23.85 -8.27 2.57
C TYR A 477 23.77 -6.77 2.89
N PRO A 478 22.89 -6.33 3.79
CA PRO A 478 23.02 -5.03 4.43
C PRO A 478 24.19 -5.06 5.43
N TRP A 479 24.99 -4.00 5.47
CA TRP A 479 26.12 -3.90 6.39
C TRP A 479 26.26 -2.44 6.85
N GLY A 480 25.53 -2.07 7.91
CA GLY A 480 25.38 -0.67 8.32
C GLY A 480 24.77 0.18 7.19
N ASP A 481 25.43 1.28 6.83
CA ASP A 481 25.03 2.12 5.69
C ASP A 481 25.34 1.51 4.31
N GLU A 482 26.13 0.43 4.26
CA GLU A 482 26.54 -0.19 3.00
C GLU A 482 25.61 -1.35 2.59
N THR A 483 25.54 -1.62 1.28
CA THR A 483 24.93 -2.84 0.74
C THR A 483 25.96 -3.62 -0.06
N VAL A 484 26.10 -4.91 0.22
CA VAL A 484 26.95 -5.83 -0.54
C VAL A 484 26.06 -6.74 -1.37
N ILE A 485 26.05 -6.53 -2.68
CA ILE A 485 25.33 -7.31 -3.67
C ILE A 485 26.08 -8.64 -3.87
N SER A 486 25.35 -9.76 -3.95
CA SER A 486 25.92 -11.07 -4.26
C SER A 486 25.30 -11.66 -5.52
N TYR A 487 26.15 -12.06 -6.45
CA TYR A 487 25.76 -12.70 -7.70
C TYR A 487 26.87 -13.65 -8.20
N SER A 488 26.58 -14.44 -9.21
CA SER A 488 27.54 -15.32 -9.88
C SER A 488 27.56 -15.01 -11.36
N VAL A 489 28.75 -14.97 -11.97
CA VAL A 489 28.95 -14.74 -13.41
C VAL A 489 29.71 -15.91 -13.98
N GLN A 490 29.12 -16.61 -14.95
CA GLN A 490 29.68 -17.82 -15.55
C GLN A 490 30.16 -18.82 -14.49
N GLY A 491 29.29 -19.10 -13.51
CA GLY A 491 29.56 -19.95 -12.35
C GLY A 491 30.45 -19.36 -11.25
N ARG A 492 31.19 -18.27 -11.52
CA ARG A 492 32.16 -17.67 -10.58
C ARG A 492 31.48 -16.64 -9.66
N PRO A 493 31.47 -16.82 -8.32
CA PRO A 493 30.79 -15.87 -7.43
C PRO A 493 31.52 -14.53 -7.29
N VAL A 494 30.72 -13.46 -7.25
CA VAL A 494 31.14 -12.07 -7.12
C VAL A 494 30.36 -11.41 -5.97
N LEU A 495 31.07 -10.60 -5.19
CA LEU A 495 30.48 -9.59 -4.33
C LEU A 495 30.79 -8.21 -4.89
N GLU A 496 29.80 -7.33 -4.91
CA GLU A 496 29.92 -5.93 -5.34
C GLU A 496 29.35 -5.02 -4.26
N SER A 497 29.98 -3.89 -3.99
CA SER A 497 29.43 -2.87 -3.10
C SER A 497 29.69 -1.48 -3.66
N PRO A 498 28.73 -0.87 -4.36
CA PRO A 498 28.88 0.49 -4.89
C PRO A 498 28.99 1.51 -3.75
N THR A 499 29.67 2.62 -4.02
CA THR A 499 29.67 3.83 -3.17
C THR A 499 29.94 5.07 -4.04
N LEU A 500 29.64 6.27 -3.52
CA LEU A 500 29.88 7.54 -4.22
C LEU A 500 30.90 8.41 -3.47
N GLU A 501 31.99 8.77 -4.15
CA GLU A 501 32.91 9.84 -3.77
C GLU A 501 32.52 11.14 -4.49
N ARG A 502 32.83 12.30 -3.89
CA ARG A 502 32.75 13.60 -4.57
C ARG A 502 34.15 14.21 -4.65
N MET A 503 34.63 14.39 -5.88
CA MET A 503 35.88 15.08 -6.17
C MET A 503 35.54 16.52 -6.56
N GLY A 504 35.52 17.42 -5.57
CA GLY A 504 34.88 18.73 -5.72
C GLY A 504 33.37 18.56 -5.93
N ASN A 505 32.83 19.12 -7.02
CA ASN A 505 31.42 18.96 -7.38
C ASN A 505 31.14 17.68 -8.19
N VAL A 506 32.18 17.04 -8.72
CA VAL A 506 32.07 15.91 -9.65
C VAL A 506 31.76 14.61 -8.89
N PRO A 507 30.70 13.87 -9.27
CA PRO A 507 30.39 12.57 -8.69
C PRO A 507 31.29 11.47 -9.27
N VAL A 508 31.88 10.64 -8.40
CA VAL A 508 32.69 9.48 -8.79
C VAL A 508 32.07 8.22 -8.18
N ILE A 509 31.66 7.28 -9.03
CA ILE A 509 31.03 6.02 -8.63
C ILE A 509 32.13 4.98 -8.46
N HIS A 510 32.20 4.35 -7.28
CA HIS A 510 33.17 3.32 -6.96
C HIS A 510 32.51 1.95 -6.90
N HIS A 511 32.83 1.11 -7.88
CA HIS A 511 32.43 -0.29 -7.89
C HIS A 511 33.51 -1.15 -7.23
N ARG A 512 33.34 -1.38 -5.93
CA ARG A 512 34.22 -2.22 -5.12
C ARG A 512 33.81 -3.68 -5.30
N LEU A 513 34.75 -4.55 -5.68
CA LEU A 513 34.50 -5.92 -6.09
C LEU A 513 35.38 -6.91 -5.31
N SER A 514 34.80 -8.04 -4.93
CA SER A 514 35.52 -9.22 -4.43
C SER A 514 35.07 -10.46 -5.21
N ILE A 515 35.95 -10.98 -6.03
CA ILE A 515 35.68 -12.08 -6.97
C ILE A 515 36.34 -13.34 -6.41
N ARG A 516 35.57 -14.43 -6.24
CA ARG A 516 36.08 -15.71 -5.74
C ARG A 516 37.10 -16.34 -6.72
N PRO A 517 37.84 -17.39 -6.30
CA PRO A 517 38.60 -18.22 -7.22
C PRO A 517 37.75 -18.76 -8.38
N GLY A 518 38.39 -19.05 -9.51
CA GLY A 518 37.73 -19.58 -10.70
C GLY A 518 38.68 -19.74 -11.89
N SER A 519 38.43 -20.76 -12.69
CA SER A 519 39.29 -21.17 -13.83
C SER A 519 39.00 -20.44 -15.14
N ASN A 520 37.87 -19.74 -15.23
CA ASN A 520 37.50 -18.92 -16.38
C ASN A 520 37.93 -17.45 -16.23
N SER A 521 38.32 -16.86 -17.37
CA SER A 521 38.43 -15.40 -17.48
C SER A 521 37.03 -14.80 -17.54
N LEU A 522 36.84 -13.66 -16.88
CA LEU A 522 35.64 -12.85 -17.01
C LEU A 522 35.98 -11.53 -17.70
N GLU A 523 35.00 -10.94 -18.35
CA GLU A 523 35.06 -9.59 -18.90
C GLU A 523 33.83 -8.80 -18.46
N LEU A 524 34.07 -7.55 -18.11
CA LEU A 524 33.07 -6.59 -17.65
C LEU A 524 33.22 -5.33 -18.51
N ILE A 525 32.14 -4.91 -19.15
CA ILE A 525 32.08 -3.64 -19.88
C ILE A 525 31.89 -2.54 -18.82
N VAL A 526 32.77 -1.54 -18.88
CA VAL A 526 32.77 -0.40 -17.95
C VAL A 526 32.14 0.82 -18.61
N LEU A 527 32.45 1.07 -19.88
CA LEU A 527 31.88 2.14 -20.72
C LEU A 527 31.74 1.64 -22.16
N ASP A 528 30.65 2.01 -22.83
CA ASP A 528 30.30 1.56 -24.19
C ASP A 528 30.87 2.48 -25.29
N ASP A 529 32.13 2.87 -25.12
CA ASP A 529 32.84 3.85 -25.95
C ASP A 529 34.32 3.50 -26.11
N LEU A 530 34.93 3.97 -27.20
CA LEU A 530 36.33 3.70 -27.55
C LEU A 530 37.27 4.37 -26.53
N PRO A 531 38.09 3.62 -25.78
CA PRO A 531 38.94 4.18 -24.74
C PRO A 531 40.35 4.50 -25.23
N GLU A 532 40.90 5.60 -24.73
CA GLU A 532 42.35 5.74 -24.58
C GLU A 532 42.76 5.14 -23.24
N ILE A 533 43.72 4.20 -23.24
CA ILE A 533 44.13 3.46 -22.03
C ILE A 533 45.58 3.77 -21.68
N ARG A 534 45.81 4.27 -20.46
CA ARG A 534 47.12 4.61 -19.91
C ARG A 534 47.34 3.86 -18.59
N GLY A 535 47.78 2.61 -18.68
CA GLY A 535 48.03 1.75 -17.53
C GLY A 535 46.75 1.41 -16.76
N LYS A 536 46.62 1.89 -15.53
CA LYS A 536 45.43 1.70 -14.67
C LYS A 536 44.37 2.80 -14.79
N THR A 537 44.52 3.72 -15.75
CA THR A 537 43.51 4.74 -16.09
C THR A 537 43.07 4.56 -17.54
N ALA A 538 41.77 4.78 -17.81
CA ALA A 538 41.22 4.86 -19.16
C ALA A 538 40.29 6.07 -19.29
N THR A 539 40.24 6.66 -20.49
CA THR A 539 39.42 7.85 -20.78
C THR A 539 38.59 7.64 -22.05
N THR A 540 37.31 8.01 -22.00
CA THR A 540 36.38 7.99 -23.14
C THR A 540 35.63 9.32 -23.19
N GLY A 541 36.04 10.23 -24.07
CA GLY A 541 35.58 11.63 -24.03
C GLY A 541 35.84 12.26 -22.67
N HIS A 542 34.82 12.89 -22.07
CA HIS A 542 34.85 13.46 -20.72
C HIS A 542 34.71 12.44 -19.57
N SER A 543 34.71 11.14 -19.88
CA SER A 543 34.56 10.09 -18.87
C SER A 543 35.91 9.47 -18.53
N ILE A 544 36.17 9.25 -17.23
CA ILE A 544 37.43 8.68 -16.74
C ILE A 544 37.12 7.46 -15.88
N ALA A 545 37.86 6.37 -16.10
CA ALA A 545 37.82 5.16 -15.30
C ALA A 545 39.19 4.85 -14.70
N TRP A 546 39.25 4.59 -13.39
CA TRP A 546 40.47 4.22 -12.67
C TRP A 546 40.34 2.83 -12.06
N LEU A 547 41.30 1.97 -12.34
CA LEU A 547 41.41 0.62 -11.80
C LEU A 547 42.34 0.59 -10.58
N GLN A 548 41.82 0.14 -9.45
CA GLN A 548 42.58 -0.07 -8.23
C GLN A 548 42.63 -1.57 -7.93
N THR A 549 43.81 -2.18 -8.09
CA THR A 549 44.05 -3.62 -7.88
C THR A 549 45.51 -3.86 -7.52
N LYS A 550 45.77 -4.89 -6.70
CA LYS A 550 47.11 -5.44 -6.42
C LYS A 550 47.54 -6.50 -7.45
N ASP A 551 46.61 -7.03 -8.23
CA ASP A 551 46.89 -8.05 -9.26
C ASP A 551 47.01 -7.37 -10.63
N GLU A 552 48.25 -7.28 -11.13
CA GLU A 552 48.58 -6.65 -12.42
C GLU A 552 48.02 -7.40 -13.65
N ARG A 553 47.48 -8.61 -13.46
CA ARG A 553 46.79 -9.36 -14.53
C ARG A 553 45.36 -8.86 -14.74
N VAL A 554 44.77 -8.19 -13.76
CA VAL A 554 43.50 -7.46 -13.91
C VAL A 554 43.82 -6.12 -14.57
N ARG A 555 43.23 -5.84 -15.74
CA ARG A 555 43.58 -4.66 -16.57
C ARG A 555 42.43 -4.21 -17.46
N PHE A 556 42.47 -2.96 -17.89
CA PHE A 556 41.61 -2.47 -18.97
C PHE A 556 42.11 -2.95 -20.34
N ARG A 557 41.18 -3.12 -21.28
CA ARG A 557 41.44 -3.21 -22.73
C ARG A 557 40.34 -2.48 -23.51
N SER A 558 40.63 -2.17 -24.77
CA SER A 558 39.58 -1.92 -25.77
C SER A 558 39.03 -3.25 -26.28
N SER A 559 37.73 -3.31 -26.55
CA SER A 559 37.14 -4.38 -27.37
C SER A 559 37.22 -4.07 -28.86
N GLU A 560 37.01 -5.10 -29.69
CA GLU A 560 36.99 -4.97 -31.16
C GLU A 560 35.84 -4.07 -31.65
N ASN A 561 34.72 -4.06 -30.91
CA ASN A 561 33.59 -3.16 -31.12
C ASN A 561 33.73 -1.80 -30.41
N GLY A 562 34.93 -1.46 -29.91
CA GLY A 562 35.24 -0.12 -29.39
C GLY A 562 34.59 0.22 -28.05
N LYS A 563 34.68 -0.67 -27.05
CA LYS A 563 34.22 -0.47 -25.66
C LYS A 563 35.38 -0.54 -24.68
N LEU A 564 35.24 0.09 -23.52
CA LEU A 564 36.14 -0.08 -22.38
C LEU A 564 35.77 -1.34 -21.59
N VAL A 565 36.70 -2.29 -21.52
CA VAL A 565 36.50 -3.60 -20.88
C VAL A 565 37.53 -3.83 -19.79
N LEU A 566 37.07 -4.22 -18.60
CA LEU A 566 37.91 -4.79 -17.56
C LEU A 566 38.08 -6.30 -17.81
N GLN A 567 39.32 -6.74 -18.02
CA GLN A 567 39.67 -8.16 -18.06
C GLN A 567 39.99 -8.65 -16.64
N ILE A 568 39.33 -9.74 -16.24
CA ILE A 568 39.55 -10.42 -14.97
C ILE A 568 40.05 -11.84 -15.29
N PRO A 569 41.28 -12.21 -14.92
CA PRO A 569 41.88 -13.50 -15.27
C PRO A 569 41.33 -14.64 -14.39
N PRO A 570 41.58 -15.90 -14.79
CA PRO A 570 41.53 -17.03 -13.88
C PRO A 570 42.41 -16.82 -12.64
N SER A 571 41.98 -17.31 -11.48
CA SER A 571 42.74 -17.20 -10.24
C SER A 571 42.35 -18.27 -9.23
N GLU A 572 43.34 -18.87 -8.57
CA GLU A 572 43.17 -19.78 -7.43
C GLU A 572 42.91 -19.03 -6.10
N GLN A 573 43.12 -17.71 -6.08
CA GLN A 573 42.90 -16.84 -4.92
C GLN A 573 41.80 -15.81 -5.19
N PRO A 574 41.06 -15.37 -4.16
CA PRO A 574 40.13 -14.25 -4.29
C PRO A 574 40.82 -12.99 -4.82
N LEU A 575 40.16 -12.28 -5.73
CA LEU A 575 40.61 -11.01 -6.28
C LEU A 575 39.81 -9.87 -5.64
N HIS A 576 40.50 -8.86 -5.11
CA HIS A 576 39.90 -7.65 -4.54
C HIS A 576 40.34 -6.45 -5.36
N LEU A 577 39.38 -5.69 -5.87
CA LEU A 577 39.62 -4.53 -6.73
C LEU A 577 38.52 -3.48 -6.58
N ASN A 578 38.79 -2.26 -7.03
CA ASN A 578 37.81 -1.20 -7.19
C ASN A 578 37.95 -0.59 -8.58
N VAL A 579 36.82 -0.30 -9.24
CA VAL A 579 36.77 0.54 -10.44
C VAL A 579 36.03 1.82 -10.08
N ALA A 580 36.73 2.94 -10.10
CA ALA A 580 36.12 4.25 -9.96
C ALA A 580 35.80 4.81 -11.36
N VAL A 581 34.59 5.32 -11.58
CA VAL A 581 34.12 5.87 -12.86
C VAL A 581 33.51 7.25 -12.63
N THR A 582 33.82 8.19 -13.50
CA THR A 582 33.23 9.55 -13.49
C THR A 582 33.00 10.08 -14.89
N HIS A 583 32.24 11.17 -14.97
CA HIS A 583 32.04 11.98 -16.16
C HIS A 583 32.14 13.46 -15.77
N ASP A 584 33.08 14.20 -16.37
CA ASP A 584 33.37 15.59 -16.05
C ASP A 584 33.67 16.40 -17.33
N GLU A 585 32.66 17.09 -17.86
CA GLU A 585 32.80 17.97 -19.02
C GLU A 585 33.66 19.21 -18.75
N SER A 586 33.96 19.52 -17.47
CA SER A 586 34.82 20.64 -17.08
C SER A 586 36.31 20.30 -17.02
N ASP A 587 36.68 19.03 -17.25
CA ASP A 587 38.04 18.48 -17.12
C ASP A 587 38.71 18.74 -15.75
N SER A 588 37.95 19.15 -14.73
CA SER A 588 38.43 19.55 -13.39
C SER A 588 39.10 18.42 -12.60
N VAL A 589 38.68 17.17 -12.80
CA VAL A 589 39.25 15.98 -12.12
C VAL A 589 40.29 15.22 -12.94
N LYS A 590 40.64 15.71 -14.14
CA LYS A 590 41.49 15.01 -15.12
C LYS A 590 42.89 14.62 -14.60
N GLU A 591 43.52 15.51 -13.86
CA GLU A 591 44.84 15.30 -13.23
C GLU A 591 44.74 14.79 -11.78
N GLN A 592 43.52 14.58 -11.28
CA GLN A 592 43.28 14.09 -9.92
C GLN A 592 43.19 12.55 -9.89
N LYS A 593 43.20 11.98 -8.68
CA LYS A 593 42.99 10.54 -8.45
C LYS A 593 41.93 10.34 -7.37
N PRO A 594 40.96 9.44 -7.56
CA PRO A 594 39.96 9.13 -6.55
C PRO A 594 40.57 8.39 -5.36
N SER A 595 39.89 8.40 -4.22
CA SER A 595 40.32 7.71 -3.01
C SER A 595 40.52 6.20 -3.22
N HIS A 596 41.41 5.59 -2.43
CA HIS A 596 41.65 4.15 -2.51
C HIS A 596 40.53 3.38 -1.80
N GLN A 597 39.79 2.57 -2.55
CA GLN A 597 38.56 1.91 -2.09
C GLN A 597 38.58 0.37 -2.25
N VAL A 598 39.76 -0.24 -2.38
CA VAL A 598 39.88 -1.71 -2.44
C VAL A 598 39.63 -2.32 -1.06
N VAL A 599 38.57 -3.12 -0.94
CA VAL A 599 38.14 -3.74 0.32
C VAL A 599 37.86 -5.24 0.14
N ASN A 600 38.04 -6.01 1.22
CA ASN A 600 37.64 -7.42 1.25
C ASN A 600 36.16 -7.55 1.62
N LEU A 601 35.28 -7.64 0.62
CA LEU A 601 33.83 -7.76 0.87
C LEU A 601 33.44 -9.12 1.49
N LEU A 602 34.33 -10.13 1.49
CA LEU A 602 34.08 -11.43 2.12
C LEU A 602 33.97 -11.34 3.66
N GLU A 603 34.56 -10.30 4.26
CA GLU A 603 34.45 -10.05 5.70
C GLU A 603 33.07 -9.49 6.08
N ARG A 604 32.33 -8.93 5.11
CA ARG A 604 31.03 -8.28 5.30
C ARG A 604 29.83 -9.19 5.03
N THR A 605 30.05 -10.49 4.82
CA THR A 605 29.00 -11.50 4.62
C THR A 605 28.72 -12.36 5.87
N LYS A 606 29.14 -11.89 7.06
CA LYS A 606 29.01 -12.60 8.34
C LYS A 606 28.02 -11.93 9.31
N GLY A 607 27.23 -11.01 8.78
CA GLY A 607 26.33 -10.14 9.51
C GLY A 607 26.88 -8.73 9.72
N GLY A 608 25.96 -7.77 9.77
CA GLY A 608 26.25 -6.35 9.92
C GLY A 608 26.13 -5.87 11.37
N PRO A 609 26.40 -4.58 11.63
CA PRO A 609 25.81 -3.91 12.79
C PRO A 609 24.30 -3.72 12.57
N ARG A 610 23.50 -4.06 13.58
CA ARG A 610 22.06 -3.82 13.63
C ARG A 610 21.70 -2.37 13.31
N ARG A 611 20.61 -2.17 12.57
CA ARG A 611 20.05 -0.86 12.18
C ARG A 611 18.68 -0.62 12.78
N TRP A 612 17.90 -1.69 13.01
CA TRP A 612 16.58 -1.61 13.62
C TRP A 612 16.65 -1.72 15.16
N GLU A 613 17.11 -0.66 15.82
CA GLU A 613 17.32 -0.67 17.28
C GLU A 613 16.03 -0.48 18.11
N THR A 614 14.97 0.10 17.54
CA THR A 614 13.73 0.41 18.29
C THR A 614 12.69 -0.71 18.22
N THR A 615 12.29 -1.20 19.39
CA THR A 615 11.14 -2.09 19.64
C THR A 615 9.87 -1.32 20.00
N HIS A 616 8.70 -1.90 19.74
CA HIS A 616 7.40 -1.39 20.22
C HIS A 616 6.65 -2.43 21.05
N THR A 617 6.53 -2.20 22.37
CA THR A 617 5.74 -3.07 23.26
C THR A 617 4.33 -2.49 23.46
N LEU A 618 3.32 -3.32 23.23
CA LEU A 618 1.90 -2.94 23.22
C LEU A 618 1.05 -3.99 23.94
N LYS A 619 -0.02 -3.54 24.57
CA LYS A 619 -1.07 -4.40 25.13
C LYS A 619 -2.12 -4.73 24.06
N GLY A 620 -2.44 -6.00 23.91
CA GLY A 620 -3.54 -6.51 23.08
C GLY A 620 -4.93 -6.25 23.69
N ARG A 621 -5.96 -6.66 22.95
CA ARG A 621 -7.37 -6.58 23.38
C ARG A 621 -7.98 -7.97 23.34
N LEU A 622 -8.33 -8.53 24.50
CA LEU A 622 -9.00 -9.83 24.57
C LEU A 622 -10.48 -9.71 24.17
N ALA A 623 -11.04 -10.78 23.60
CA ALA A 623 -12.48 -10.92 23.32
C ALA A 623 -13.13 -9.73 22.58
N THR A 624 -12.47 -9.17 21.57
CA THR A 624 -13.01 -8.09 20.70
C THR A 624 -14.27 -8.51 19.94
N SER A 625 -14.45 -9.82 19.75
CA SER A 625 -15.70 -10.45 19.33
C SER A 625 -15.81 -11.80 20.01
N THR A 626 -17.03 -12.23 20.35
CA THR A 626 -17.28 -13.58 20.87
C THR A 626 -18.37 -14.28 20.08
N PHE A 627 -18.33 -15.60 20.08
CA PHE A 627 -19.36 -16.48 19.54
C PHE A 627 -19.20 -17.85 20.18
N GLN A 628 -20.21 -18.30 20.95
CA GLN A 628 -20.32 -19.64 21.54
C GLN A 628 -18.97 -20.27 21.90
N GLY A 629 -18.42 -20.05 23.09
CA GLY A 629 -17.14 -20.64 23.49
C GLY A 629 -15.89 -20.21 22.70
N TYR A 630 -15.99 -19.30 21.72
CA TYR A 630 -14.84 -18.69 21.07
C TYR A 630 -14.77 -17.18 21.32
N ALA A 631 -13.55 -16.71 21.54
CA ALA A 631 -13.18 -15.32 21.59
C ALA A 631 -12.20 -15.00 20.44
N MET A 632 -12.40 -13.85 19.81
CA MET A 632 -11.41 -13.23 18.93
C MET A 632 -10.63 -12.21 19.77
N ASP A 633 -9.35 -12.45 19.99
CA ASP A 633 -8.43 -11.47 20.59
C ASP A 633 -7.75 -10.66 19.48
N SER A 634 -7.40 -9.40 19.74
CA SER A 634 -6.61 -8.55 18.83
C SER A 634 -5.21 -8.32 19.40
N VAL A 635 -4.19 -8.70 18.64
CA VAL A 635 -2.79 -8.40 18.91
C VAL A 635 -2.52 -7.00 18.36
N THR A 636 -2.47 -6.00 19.24
CA THR A 636 -2.39 -4.58 18.84
C THR A 636 -1.16 -4.33 17.97
N VAL A 637 -1.41 -3.86 16.75
CA VAL A 637 -0.40 -3.54 15.73
C VAL A 637 0.14 -2.11 15.97
N PRO A 638 1.47 -1.87 15.88
CA PRO A 638 2.07 -0.53 16.05
C PRO A 638 1.86 0.35 14.82
N LEU A 639 0.61 0.78 14.58
CA LEU A 639 0.24 1.67 13.46
C LEU A 639 1.06 2.99 13.46
N LYS A 640 1.47 3.45 14.64
CA LYS A 640 2.55 4.42 14.83
C LYS A 640 3.79 3.68 15.33
N ASN A 641 4.90 3.79 14.60
CA ASN A 641 6.17 3.14 14.88
C ASN A 641 7.35 4.05 14.50
N ALA A 642 8.56 3.70 14.92
CA ALA A 642 9.77 4.53 14.78
C ALA A 642 10.24 4.72 13.33
N TYR A 643 9.79 3.86 12.41
CA TYR A 643 10.25 3.82 11.01
C TYR A 643 9.21 4.36 10.03
N ASN A 644 8.08 4.89 10.52
CA ASN A 644 6.89 5.22 9.74
C ASN A 644 6.46 4.08 8.78
N SER A 645 6.72 2.83 9.16
CA SER A 645 6.29 1.65 8.40
C SER A 645 4.76 1.63 8.38
N TRP A 646 4.18 1.58 7.19
CA TRP A 646 2.74 1.52 7.06
C TRP A 646 2.28 0.07 7.26
N MET A 647 1.73 -0.21 8.44
CA MET A 647 1.43 -1.55 8.96
C MET A 647 0.22 -2.25 8.32
N ARG A 648 0.14 -2.27 6.99
CA ARG A 648 -0.83 -3.05 6.21
C ARG A 648 -0.42 -4.53 6.21
N THR A 649 -0.72 -5.23 7.30
CA THR A 649 -0.26 -6.61 7.55
C THR A 649 -0.77 -7.62 6.52
N SER A 650 0.14 -8.25 5.78
CA SER A 650 -0.09 -9.01 4.55
C SER A 650 0.28 -10.49 4.60
N SER A 651 1.09 -10.91 5.57
CA SER A 651 1.58 -12.29 5.69
C SER A 651 1.98 -12.65 7.12
N LEU A 652 1.89 -13.96 7.45
CA LEU A 652 2.18 -14.52 8.76
C LEU A 652 3.05 -15.77 8.64
N ALA A 653 4.03 -15.93 9.51
CA ALA A 653 4.73 -17.19 9.70
C ALA A 653 5.19 -17.34 11.16
N PHE A 654 4.95 -18.49 11.78
CA PHE A 654 5.45 -18.78 13.12
C PHE A 654 6.81 -19.45 13.08
N PHE A 655 7.71 -19.00 13.95
CA PHE A 655 8.92 -19.75 14.31
C PHE A 655 8.57 -20.89 15.27
N PRO A 656 9.42 -21.94 15.38
CA PRO A 656 9.18 -23.06 16.30
C PRO A 656 9.07 -22.66 17.78
N ASP A 657 9.66 -21.53 18.17
CA ASP A 657 9.61 -20.99 19.54
C ASP A 657 8.35 -20.15 19.84
N GLY A 658 7.43 -20.03 18.88
CA GLY A 658 6.19 -19.27 19.02
C GLY A 658 6.30 -17.78 18.67
N LYS A 659 7.48 -17.24 18.32
CA LYS A 659 7.57 -15.90 17.73
C LYS A 659 6.83 -15.86 16.40
N LEU A 660 6.16 -14.74 16.13
CA LEU A 660 5.38 -14.53 14.92
C LEU A 660 6.09 -13.53 14.01
N ALA A 661 6.46 -13.95 12.80
CA ALA A 661 6.82 -13.04 11.72
C ALA A 661 5.55 -12.47 11.07
N VAL A 662 5.48 -11.14 10.96
CA VAL A 662 4.40 -10.40 10.30
C VAL A 662 4.98 -9.58 9.16
N GLY A 663 4.56 -9.86 7.93
CA GLY A 663 4.92 -9.06 6.75
C GLY A 663 3.91 -7.93 6.52
N THR A 664 4.35 -6.83 5.91
CA THR A 664 3.49 -5.72 5.48
C THR A 664 3.49 -5.58 3.96
N LEU A 665 2.36 -5.20 3.36
CA LEU A 665 2.25 -4.98 1.91
C LEU A 665 3.31 -3.98 1.37
N PRO A 666 3.69 -2.90 2.09
CA PRO A 666 4.79 -2.02 1.69
C PRO A 666 6.19 -2.62 1.72
N GLY A 667 6.41 -3.83 2.25
CA GLY A 667 7.71 -4.50 2.18
C GLY A 667 8.49 -4.66 3.49
N ASP A 668 7.85 -4.48 4.64
CA ASP A 668 8.50 -4.69 5.95
C ASP A 668 8.21 -6.08 6.50
N VAL A 669 9.12 -6.60 7.31
CA VAL A 669 8.90 -7.78 8.14
C VAL A 669 9.19 -7.42 9.59
N TRP A 670 8.30 -7.86 10.48
CA TRP A 670 8.37 -7.64 11.92
C TRP A 670 8.37 -8.98 12.65
N ILE A 671 9.25 -9.17 13.63
CA ILE A 671 9.14 -10.27 14.60
C ILE A 671 8.33 -9.78 15.79
N VAL A 672 7.34 -10.58 16.19
CA VAL A 672 6.45 -10.32 17.31
C VAL A 672 6.65 -11.40 18.37
N SER A 673 6.93 -10.98 19.60
CA SER A 673 7.19 -11.83 20.78
C SER A 673 6.31 -11.40 21.97
N GLY A 674 6.29 -12.20 23.04
CA GLY A 674 5.45 -11.91 24.21
C GLY A 674 3.95 -12.18 24.00
N ILE A 675 3.59 -13.00 23.01
CA ILE A 675 2.20 -13.41 22.76
C ILE A 675 1.84 -14.52 23.77
N ASN A 676 1.16 -14.13 24.86
CA ASN A 676 0.64 -14.99 25.93
C ASN A 676 -0.91 -15.01 25.91
N ASP A 677 -1.54 -15.55 26.95
CA ASP A 677 -3.01 -15.59 27.04
C ASP A 677 -3.61 -14.21 27.34
N GLU A 678 -2.91 -13.38 28.12
CA GLU A 678 -3.32 -12.05 28.57
C GLU A 678 -3.14 -10.95 27.50
N LEU A 679 -2.24 -11.18 26.55
CA LEU A 679 -1.69 -10.20 25.59
C LEU A 679 -1.21 -8.90 26.26
N ASP A 680 -0.62 -8.97 27.45
CA ASP A 680 -0.29 -7.79 28.24
C ASP A 680 1.01 -7.08 27.79
N GLN A 681 2.00 -7.82 27.28
CA GLN A 681 3.30 -7.31 26.84
C GLN A 681 3.75 -7.88 25.48
N VAL A 682 3.03 -7.58 24.40
CA VAL A 682 3.42 -8.00 23.05
C VAL A 682 4.45 -7.03 22.48
N THR A 683 5.64 -7.52 22.15
CA THR A 683 6.75 -6.71 21.62
C THR A 683 6.95 -6.95 20.12
N TRP A 684 7.01 -5.86 19.36
CA TRP A 684 7.26 -5.82 17.93
C TRP A 684 8.67 -5.29 17.64
N GLN A 685 9.42 -6.02 16.82
CA GLN A 685 10.76 -5.66 16.35
C GLN A 685 10.80 -5.70 14.82
N ARG A 686 11.32 -4.67 14.15
CA ARG A 686 11.50 -4.70 12.69
C ARG A 686 12.69 -5.60 12.37
N PHE A 687 12.48 -6.57 11.48
CA PHE A 687 13.46 -7.59 11.09
C PHE A 687 14.05 -7.32 9.72
N ALA A 688 13.19 -6.91 8.78
CA ALA A 688 13.58 -6.62 7.40
C ALA A 688 12.80 -5.44 6.82
N ALA A 689 13.39 -4.81 5.82
CA ALA A 689 12.81 -3.77 4.97
C ALA A 689 13.13 -4.08 3.50
N GLY A 690 12.72 -3.25 2.55
CA GLY A 690 13.19 -3.38 1.16
C GLY A 690 12.59 -4.53 0.32
N LEU A 691 11.62 -5.29 0.84
CA LEU A 691 10.89 -6.29 0.07
C LEU A 691 9.80 -5.65 -0.82
N TYR A 692 9.38 -6.34 -1.89
CA TYR A 692 8.28 -5.88 -2.73
C TYR A 692 7.03 -6.75 -2.56
N GLU A 693 6.04 -6.24 -1.82
CA GLU A 693 4.73 -6.87 -1.64
C GLU A 693 4.80 -8.30 -1.06
N PRO A 694 5.42 -8.53 0.13
CA PRO A 694 5.54 -9.86 0.75
C PRO A 694 4.18 -10.38 1.23
N LEU A 695 3.48 -11.05 0.32
CA LEU A 695 2.10 -11.51 0.45
C LEU A 695 1.99 -13.01 0.79
N GLY A 696 3.09 -13.66 1.18
CA GLY A 696 3.13 -15.02 1.71
C GLY A 696 4.47 -15.31 2.39
N MET A 697 4.44 -16.03 3.51
CA MET A 697 5.64 -16.39 4.27
C MET A 697 5.50 -17.77 4.93
N LYS A 698 6.64 -18.45 5.13
CA LYS A 698 6.79 -19.64 5.99
C LYS A 698 8.17 -19.61 6.64
N VAL A 699 8.31 -20.18 7.83
CA VAL A 699 9.63 -20.55 8.36
C VAL A 699 9.96 -21.95 7.85
N VAL A 700 11.11 -22.09 7.20
CA VAL A 700 11.59 -23.34 6.59
C VAL A 700 13.02 -23.56 7.05
N ASP A 701 13.30 -24.71 7.65
CA ASP A 701 14.59 -25.05 8.23
C ASP A 701 15.14 -23.98 9.21
N GLY A 702 14.23 -23.35 9.96
CA GLY A 702 14.52 -22.25 10.89
C GLY A 702 14.63 -20.87 10.24
N VAL A 703 14.72 -20.78 8.91
CA VAL A 703 14.90 -19.53 8.16
C VAL A 703 13.56 -18.98 7.69
N LEU A 704 13.33 -17.68 7.88
CA LEU A 704 12.12 -17.02 7.40
C LEU A 704 12.18 -16.86 5.87
N THR A 705 11.22 -17.47 5.19
CA THR A 705 11.11 -17.49 3.73
C THR A 705 9.85 -16.73 3.30
N ALA A 706 9.99 -15.78 2.37
CA ALA A 706 8.91 -14.95 1.85
C ALA A 706 8.81 -15.05 0.33
N ILE A 707 7.58 -15.13 -0.20
CA ILE A 707 7.34 -14.84 -1.62
C ILE A 707 7.19 -13.32 -1.77
N THR A 708 7.89 -12.74 -2.75
CA THR A 708 7.69 -11.38 -3.20
C THR A 708 7.33 -11.38 -4.68
N ARG A 709 7.11 -10.21 -5.27
CA ARG A 709 7.08 -10.11 -6.73
C ARG A 709 8.44 -10.55 -7.30
N GLY A 710 8.41 -11.46 -8.28
CA GLY A 710 9.58 -11.91 -9.04
C GLY A 710 10.57 -12.85 -8.35
N ARG A 711 10.37 -13.28 -7.09
CA ARG A 711 11.33 -14.14 -6.36
C ARG A 711 10.78 -14.75 -5.07
N ILE A 712 11.40 -15.83 -4.60
CA ILE A 712 11.33 -16.26 -3.20
C ILE A 712 12.61 -15.80 -2.50
N VAL A 713 12.46 -15.10 -1.37
CA VAL A 713 13.56 -14.59 -0.54
C VAL A 713 13.66 -15.42 0.74
N LYS A 714 14.87 -15.84 1.12
CA LYS A 714 15.17 -16.33 2.48
C LYS A 714 15.91 -15.22 3.24
N LEU A 715 15.43 -14.92 4.44
CA LEU A 715 15.97 -13.88 5.31
C LEU A 715 16.77 -14.53 6.43
N HIS A 716 18.09 -14.42 6.35
CA HIS A 716 19.01 -14.99 7.33
C HIS A 716 19.45 -13.92 8.33
N ASP A 717 19.44 -14.28 9.60
CA ASP A 717 20.08 -13.57 10.71
C ASP A 717 21.31 -14.41 11.10
N TYR A 718 22.50 -13.94 10.71
CA TYR A 718 23.75 -14.70 10.88
C TYR A 718 24.46 -14.36 12.19
N ASN A 719 24.29 -13.14 12.69
CA ASN A 719 24.87 -12.67 13.95
C ASN A 719 23.96 -12.88 15.17
N GLN A 720 22.69 -13.25 14.96
CA GLN A 720 21.62 -13.45 15.96
C GLN A 720 21.21 -12.18 16.71
N ASP A 721 21.32 -11.01 16.07
CA ASP A 721 20.97 -9.72 16.67
C ASP A 721 19.48 -9.35 16.56
N GLY A 722 18.70 -10.09 15.76
CA GLY A 722 17.29 -9.80 15.50
C GLY A 722 17.00 -8.95 14.25
N GLU A 723 17.94 -8.88 13.31
CA GLU A 723 17.80 -8.28 11.97
C GLU A 723 18.23 -9.27 10.86
N ALA A 724 17.70 -9.10 9.65
CA ALA A 724 18.12 -9.88 8.48
C ALA A 724 19.45 -9.36 7.89
N ASP A 725 20.50 -10.16 8.05
CA ASP A 725 21.86 -9.97 7.51
C ASP A 725 22.01 -10.35 6.02
N PHE A 726 21.20 -11.29 5.53
CA PHE A 726 21.25 -11.71 4.13
C PHE A 726 19.86 -12.00 3.56
N TYR A 727 19.58 -11.32 2.45
CA TYR A 727 18.37 -11.44 1.66
C TYR A 727 18.68 -12.36 0.48
N GLU A 728 18.72 -13.66 0.74
CA GLU A 728 19.01 -14.69 -0.26
C GLU A 728 17.89 -14.73 -1.30
N ALA A 729 18.23 -14.50 -2.58
CA ALA A 729 17.33 -14.78 -3.68
C ALA A 729 17.34 -16.28 -3.98
N PHE A 730 16.61 -17.05 -3.18
CA PHE A 730 16.53 -18.52 -3.27
C PHE A 730 16.02 -18.94 -4.66
N PHE A 731 14.92 -18.34 -5.13
CA PHE A 731 14.38 -18.52 -6.48
C PHE A 731 14.18 -17.15 -7.15
N ASN A 732 14.55 -17.03 -8.43
CA ASN A 732 14.28 -15.86 -9.26
C ASN A 732 13.29 -16.26 -10.38
N GLU A 733 12.22 -15.50 -10.58
CA GLU A 733 11.26 -15.71 -11.68
C GLU A 733 11.83 -15.17 -12.99
N ASP A 734 11.62 -15.87 -14.10
CA ASP A 734 12.17 -15.51 -15.43
C ASP A 734 11.49 -14.27 -16.08
N GLU A 735 10.22 -14.04 -15.76
CA GLU A 735 9.33 -13.06 -16.43
C GLU A 735 8.70 -12.02 -15.48
N PRO A 736 9.42 -11.41 -14.51
CA PRO A 736 8.83 -10.54 -13.48
C PRO A 736 7.95 -9.43 -14.06
N ASP A 737 6.65 -9.46 -13.68
CA ASP A 737 5.62 -8.61 -14.26
C ASP A 737 5.41 -7.29 -13.49
N LYS A 738 5.35 -6.18 -14.24
CA LYS A 738 5.16 -4.82 -13.71
C LYS A 738 3.71 -4.36 -13.59
N GLY A 739 2.74 -5.23 -13.88
CA GLY A 739 1.32 -4.94 -13.80
C GLY A 739 0.91 -4.51 -12.39
N TRP A 740 0.13 -3.43 -12.27
CA TRP A 740 -0.17 -2.81 -10.97
C TRP A 740 -0.86 -3.73 -9.94
N HIS A 741 -1.43 -4.85 -10.39
CA HIS A 741 -2.10 -5.86 -9.56
C HIS A 741 -1.47 -7.27 -9.73
N ALA A 742 -0.29 -7.38 -10.34
CA ALA A 742 0.39 -8.65 -10.62
C ALA A 742 1.11 -9.23 -9.38
N TYR A 743 0.33 -9.52 -8.35
CA TYR A 743 0.83 -10.05 -7.08
C TYR A 743 1.11 -11.55 -7.14
N ASN A 744 2.07 -11.97 -6.31
CA ASN A 744 2.28 -13.36 -5.90
C ASN A 744 1.72 -13.53 -4.47
N PHE A 745 0.80 -14.46 -4.25
CA PHE A 745 0.03 -14.60 -3.02
C PHE A 745 0.27 -15.94 -2.33
N ASP A 746 0.42 -15.87 -1.00
CA ASP A 746 0.67 -16.99 -0.09
C ASP A 746 1.93 -17.82 -0.43
N LEU A 747 2.35 -18.65 0.52
CA LEU A 747 3.49 -19.54 0.30
C LEU A 747 3.24 -20.87 1.01
N GLU A 748 3.15 -21.97 0.27
CA GLU A 748 3.05 -23.32 0.83
C GLU A 748 4.26 -24.18 0.47
N VAL A 749 4.60 -25.14 1.33
CA VAL A 749 5.76 -26.02 1.18
C VAL A 749 5.31 -27.48 1.09
N GLY A 750 5.72 -28.17 0.02
CA GLY A 750 5.43 -29.57 -0.22
C GLY A 750 6.20 -30.52 0.71
N LYS A 751 5.76 -31.79 0.78
CA LYS A 751 6.50 -32.85 1.49
C LYS A 751 7.84 -33.19 0.82
N ASP A 752 7.99 -32.81 -0.44
CA ASP A 752 9.19 -32.91 -1.28
C ASP A 752 10.11 -31.69 -1.17
N GLY A 753 9.82 -30.74 -0.27
CA GLY A 753 10.56 -29.47 -0.12
C GLY A 753 10.24 -28.41 -1.18
N SER A 754 9.39 -28.71 -2.17
CA SER A 754 9.01 -27.73 -3.20
C SER A 754 8.15 -26.59 -2.64
N PHE A 755 8.24 -25.40 -3.22
CA PHE A 755 7.46 -24.23 -2.81
C PHE A 755 6.29 -23.98 -3.76
N TYR A 756 5.20 -23.42 -3.25
CA TYR A 756 3.97 -23.16 -4.00
C TYR A 756 3.43 -21.76 -3.69
N TYR A 757 3.06 -20.99 -4.71
CA TYR A 757 2.39 -19.68 -4.55
C TYR A 757 1.32 -19.44 -5.62
N GLY A 758 0.33 -18.61 -5.31
CA GLY A 758 -0.69 -18.16 -6.27
C GLY A 758 -0.20 -16.95 -7.07
N ARG A 759 -0.04 -17.08 -8.38
CA ARG A 759 0.35 -16.00 -9.29
C ARG A 759 -0.88 -15.38 -9.95
N THR A 760 -1.03 -14.07 -9.85
CA THR A 760 -2.15 -13.34 -10.47
C THR A 760 -2.08 -13.41 -12.00
N GLY A 761 -3.23 -13.65 -12.66
CA GLY A 761 -3.35 -13.66 -14.12
C GLY A 761 -4.12 -12.46 -14.70
N GLY A 762 -4.94 -11.80 -13.89
CA GLY A 762 -5.54 -10.51 -14.24
C GLY A 762 -4.52 -9.38 -14.15
N PHE A 763 -4.59 -8.43 -15.09
CA PHE A 763 -3.75 -7.21 -15.10
C PHE A 763 -2.23 -7.44 -15.28
N SER A 764 -1.83 -8.64 -15.72
CA SER A 764 -0.44 -9.08 -15.96
C SER A 764 -0.21 -9.55 -17.41
N GLN A 765 1.04 -9.64 -17.85
CA GLN A 765 1.46 -9.99 -19.22
C GLN A 765 2.32 -11.28 -19.28
N TRP A 766 2.17 -12.20 -18.33
CA TRP A 766 2.88 -13.51 -18.31
C TRP A 766 2.68 -14.32 -19.60
N SER A 767 3.73 -15.04 -20.03
CA SER A 767 3.65 -15.99 -21.16
C SER A 767 2.73 -17.18 -20.87
N VAL A 768 2.68 -17.61 -19.61
CA VAL A 768 1.72 -18.60 -19.08
C VAL A 768 0.77 -17.88 -18.12
N PRO A 769 -0.56 -17.92 -18.34
CA PRO A 769 -1.54 -17.25 -17.48
C PRO A 769 -1.36 -17.55 -15.99
N GLY A 770 -1.81 -16.61 -15.16
CA GLY A 770 -1.79 -16.75 -13.70
C GLY A 770 -2.39 -18.08 -13.23
N GLY A 771 -1.85 -18.60 -12.14
CA GLY A 771 -1.98 -19.99 -11.76
C GLY A 771 -1.25 -20.27 -10.45
N VAL A 772 -1.29 -21.51 -9.97
CA VAL A 772 -0.41 -21.92 -8.87
C VAL A 772 0.94 -22.28 -9.46
N VAL A 773 2.00 -21.58 -9.05
CA VAL A 773 3.39 -21.89 -9.44
C VAL A 773 3.96 -22.87 -8.42
N LYS A 774 4.57 -23.96 -8.90
CA LYS A 774 5.45 -24.85 -8.12
C LYS A 774 6.90 -24.47 -8.44
N VAL A 775 7.70 -24.20 -7.42
CA VAL A 775 9.16 -24.03 -7.48
C VAL A 775 9.83 -25.27 -6.89
N SER A 776 10.90 -25.76 -7.50
CA SER A 776 11.65 -26.93 -7.02
C SER A 776 12.31 -26.69 -5.65
N ALA A 777 12.58 -27.76 -4.91
CA ALA A 777 13.13 -27.71 -3.55
C ALA A 777 14.54 -27.08 -3.45
N ASP A 778 15.24 -26.94 -4.57
CA ASP A 778 16.55 -26.29 -4.72
C ASP A 778 16.45 -24.83 -5.21
N GLY A 779 15.24 -24.33 -5.50
CA GLY A 779 15.01 -22.97 -6.01
C GLY A 779 15.45 -22.75 -7.46
N LYS A 780 15.78 -23.81 -8.22
CA LYS A 780 16.38 -23.74 -9.57
C LYS A 780 15.41 -23.79 -10.74
N SER A 781 14.15 -24.15 -10.51
CA SER A 781 13.15 -24.24 -11.57
C SER A 781 11.75 -23.94 -11.05
N SER A 782 10.88 -23.45 -11.94
CA SER A 782 9.45 -23.28 -11.67
C SER A 782 8.59 -23.87 -12.77
N LYS A 783 7.35 -24.23 -12.43
CA LYS A 783 6.29 -24.57 -13.38
C LYS A 783 4.93 -24.11 -12.88
N VAL A 784 4.08 -23.59 -13.76
CA VAL A 784 2.66 -23.39 -13.44
C VAL A 784 1.98 -24.76 -13.39
N LEU A 785 1.51 -25.15 -12.21
CA LEU A 785 0.87 -26.43 -11.94
C LEU A 785 -0.51 -26.49 -12.60
N GLY A 786 -1.35 -25.51 -12.26
CA GLY A 786 -2.68 -25.27 -12.86
C GLY A 786 -2.87 -23.78 -13.11
N ALA A 787 -3.41 -23.46 -14.27
CA ALA A 787 -3.46 -22.10 -14.84
C ALA A 787 -4.89 -21.56 -14.94
N GLY A 788 -4.99 -20.29 -15.30
CA GLY A 788 -6.24 -19.60 -15.53
C GLY A 788 -6.91 -19.08 -14.27
N LEU A 789 -6.12 -18.55 -13.34
CA LEU A 789 -6.59 -17.82 -12.16
C LEU A 789 -6.65 -16.33 -12.45
N ARG A 790 -7.69 -15.67 -11.94
CA ARG A 790 -7.89 -14.22 -12.11
C ARG A 790 -7.06 -13.44 -11.08
N VAL A 791 -7.43 -13.52 -9.80
CA VAL A 791 -6.73 -12.91 -8.66
C VAL A 791 -6.81 -13.90 -7.50
N PRO A 792 -5.88 -14.88 -7.43
CA PRO A 792 -5.91 -15.92 -6.42
C PRO A 792 -5.29 -15.42 -5.12
N ASN A 793 -5.98 -14.53 -4.40
CA ASN A 793 -5.46 -13.83 -3.22
C ASN A 793 -5.15 -14.74 -2.02
N GLY A 794 -5.35 -16.06 -2.13
CA GLY A 794 -4.65 -16.99 -1.26
C GLY A 794 -4.80 -18.45 -1.69
N ILE A 795 -3.83 -19.26 -1.28
CA ILE A 795 -3.84 -20.71 -1.48
C ILE A 795 -3.88 -21.43 -0.12
N GLY A 796 -3.92 -22.75 -0.16
CA GLY A 796 -3.80 -23.61 1.00
C GLY A 796 -3.31 -25.00 0.61
N LYS A 797 -3.20 -25.88 1.59
CA LYS A 797 -2.70 -27.26 1.39
C LYS A 797 -3.50 -28.25 2.23
N LEU A 798 -3.97 -29.30 1.57
CA LEU A 798 -4.67 -30.42 2.21
C LEU A 798 -3.69 -31.42 2.87
N PRO A 799 -4.14 -32.27 3.80
CA PRO A 799 -3.28 -33.25 4.48
C PRO A 799 -2.56 -34.24 3.55
N ASP A 800 -3.18 -34.57 2.42
CA ASP A 800 -2.59 -35.42 1.38
C ASP A 800 -1.45 -34.71 0.63
N GLY A 801 -1.47 -33.37 0.57
CA GLY A 801 -0.49 -32.53 -0.11
C GLY A 801 -1.03 -31.81 -1.35
N ARG A 802 -2.30 -32.02 -1.73
CA ARG A 802 -2.95 -31.27 -2.80
C ARG A 802 -3.07 -29.79 -2.42
N ILE A 803 -2.84 -28.92 -3.40
CA ILE A 803 -2.95 -27.47 -3.21
C ILE A 803 -4.38 -27.03 -3.50
N THR A 804 -4.91 -26.20 -2.62
CA THR A 804 -6.17 -25.51 -2.77
C THR A 804 -5.94 -24.04 -3.09
N LEU A 805 -6.94 -23.40 -3.68
CA LEU A 805 -6.90 -21.98 -4.00
C LEU A 805 -8.27 -21.34 -3.84
N GLY A 806 -8.26 -20.05 -3.47
CA GLY A 806 -9.40 -19.15 -3.56
C GLY A 806 -9.17 -18.19 -4.72
N ASP A 807 -10.15 -18.01 -5.61
CA ASP A 807 -10.07 -17.05 -6.72
C ASP A 807 -11.26 -16.10 -6.72
N ASN A 808 -10.99 -14.84 -7.05
CA ASN A 808 -11.94 -13.73 -6.94
C ASN A 808 -12.84 -13.63 -8.17
N GLN A 809 -14.11 -13.27 -7.97
CA GLN A 809 -15.05 -13.00 -9.06
C GLN A 809 -14.51 -11.95 -10.07
N GLY A 810 -14.81 -12.16 -11.35
CA GLY A 810 -14.72 -11.13 -12.38
C GLY A 810 -14.74 -11.74 -13.78
N THR A 811 -13.97 -11.18 -14.71
CA THR A 811 -13.84 -11.69 -16.09
C THR A 811 -13.53 -13.18 -16.08
N TYR A 812 -14.41 -14.00 -16.67
CA TYR A 812 -14.34 -15.45 -16.69
C TYR A 812 -14.32 -16.17 -15.33
N VAL A 813 -14.69 -15.51 -14.23
CA VAL A 813 -14.82 -16.15 -12.90
C VAL A 813 -16.19 -15.74 -12.33
N PRO A 814 -17.21 -16.60 -12.41
CA PRO A 814 -18.62 -16.19 -12.25
C PRO A 814 -18.99 -15.76 -10.83
N ALA A 815 -18.35 -16.36 -9.83
CA ALA A 815 -18.45 -16.05 -8.41
C ALA A 815 -17.08 -16.33 -7.78
N SER A 816 -16.83 -15.83 -6.57
CA SER A 816 -15.65 -16.24 -5.80
C SER A 816 -15.72 -17.77 -5.59
N LYS A 817 -14.59 -18.47 -5.55
CA LYS A 817 -14.61 -19.95 -5.48
C LYS A 817 -13.42 -20.51 -4.73
N ILE A 818 -13.59 -21.69 -4.13
CA ILE A 818 -12.49 -22.51 -3.62
C ILE A 818 -12.35 -23.76 -4.49
N SER A 819 -11.17 -23.99 -5.04
CA SER A 819 -10.88 -25.13 -5.93
C SER A 819 -9.67 -25.91 -5.43
N ILE A 820 -9.60 -27.20 -5.78
CA ILE A 820 -8.36 -27.98 -5.73
C ILE A 820 -7.66 -27.81 -7.08
N THR A 821 -6.34 -27.66 -7.08
CA THR A 821 -5.55 -27.64 -8.32
C THR A 821 -4.61 -28.83 -8.41
N GLY A 822 -4.31 -29.23 -9.64
CA GLY A 822 -3.38 -30.30 -9.97
C GLY A 822 -2.61 -29.96 -11.25
N GLU A 823 -1.78 -30.88 -11.72
CA GLU A 823 -1.08 -30.70 -13.00
C GLU A 823 -2.08 -30.60 -14.15
N ASN A 824 -1.87 -29.63 -15.03
CA ASN A 824 -2.72 -29.38 -16.20
C ASN A 824 -4.18 -28.98 -15.84
N ALA A 825 -4.43 -28.46 -14.64
CA ALA A 825 -5.73 -27.90 -14.28
C ALA A 825 -5.96 -26.52 -14.93
N PHE A 826 -7.18 -26.26 -15.41
CA PHE A 826 -7.63 -24.94 -15.88
C PHE A 826 -8.75 -24.38 -15.00
N HIS A 827 -8.63 -23.11 -14.60
CA HIS A 827 -9.54 -22.47 -13.65
C HIS A 827 -10.47 -21.41 -14.25
N GLY A 828 -10.36 -21.14 -15.55
CA GLY A 828 -11.32 -20.38 -16.35
C GLY A 828 -10.83 -19.03 -16.90
N ALA A 829 -9.89 -18.35 -16.24
CA ALA A 829 -9.44 -17.02 -16.67
C ALA A 829 -8.33 -17.08 -17.75
N GLY A 830 -8.40 -16.19 -18.74
CA GLY A 830 -7.37 -16.08 -19.79
C GLY A 830 -7.33 -17.27 -20.76
N SER A 831 -6.32 -17.31 -21.63
CA SER A 831 -6.12 -18.36 -22.64
C SER A 831 -4.89 -19.20 -22.30
N TRP A 832 -5.07 -20.48 -22.00
CA TRP A 832 -3.97 -21.34 -21.57
C TRP A 832 -3.25 -21.99 -22.76
N THR A 833 -1.95 -21.70 -22.88
CA THR A 833 -1.11 -22.02 -24.05
C THR A 833 -1.05 -23.51 -24.40
N LYS A 834 -1.03 -24.41 -23.41
CA LYS A 834 -1.05 -25.87 -23.62
C LYS A 834 -2.32 -26.38 -24.28
N HIS A 835 -3.43 -25.64 -24.18
CA HIS A 835 -4.73 -26.08 -24.67
C HIS A 835 -5.10 -25.45 -26.02
N GLY A 836 -4.46 -24.35 -26.44
CA GLY A 836 -4.61 -23.77 -27.79
C GLY A 836 -6.02 -23.30 -28.20
N ASP A 837 -7.02 -23.56 -27.35
CA ASP A 837 -8.43 -23.60 -27.72
C ASP A 837 -9.14 -22.25 -27.53
N LYS A 838 -10.29 -22.14 -28.22
CA LYS A 838 -11.34 -21.22 -27.82
C LYS A 838 -11.73 -21.52 -26.35
N TYR A 839 -12.14 -20.48 -25.64
CA TYR A 839 -12.68 -20.60 -24.28
C TYR A 839 -13.76 -21.69 -24.20
N ASP A 840 -13.48 -22.72 -23.39
CA ASP A 840 -14.27 -23.93 -23.26
C ASP A 840 -14.63 -24.14 -21.78
N PRO A 841 -15.89 -23.89 -21.38
CA PRO A 841 -16.35 -24.10 -20.01
C PRO A 841 -16.24 -25.54 -19.52
N GLU A 842 -16.31 -26.55 -20.40
CA GLU A 842 -16.30 -27.98 -20.02
C GLU A 842 -14.92 -28.44 -19.52
N LYS A 843 -13.86 -27.68 -19.84
CA LYS A 843 -12.49 -27.93 -19.39
C LYS A 843 -12.12 -27.21 -18.08
N ILE A 844 -13.06 -26.48 -17.47
CA ILE A 844 -12.84 -25.76 -16.21
C ILE A 844 -13.03 -26.71 -15.03
N ILE A 845 -12.07 -26.73 -14.10
CA ILE A 845 -12.17 -27.54 -12.87
C ILE A 845 -13.36 -27.09 -12.01
N GLU A 846 -14.22 -28.06 -11.68
CA GLU A 846 -15.30 -27.91 -10.71
C GLU A 846 -14.74 -27.48 -9.33
N PRO A 847 -15.22 -26.37 -8.74
CA PRO A 847 -14.77 -25.95 -7.41
C PRO A 847 -15.39 -26.81 -6.31
N ILE A 848 -14.72 -26.86 -5.15
CA ILE A 848 -15.26 -27.43 -3.92
C ILE A 848 -16.53 -26.66 -3.52
N VAL A 849 -16.42 -25.32 -3.54
CA VAL A 849 -17.54 -24.39 -3.29
C VAL A 849 -17.40 -23.15 -4.18
N TYR A 850 -18.51 -22.72 -4.76
CA TYR A 850 -18.71 -21.34 -5.20
C TYR A 850 -19.27 -20.53 -4.02
N MET A 851 -18.82 -19.28 -3.90
CA MET A 851 -19.20 -18.36 -2.83
C MET A 851 -19.80 -17.09 -3.47
N PRO A 852 -21.08 -16.77 -3.21
CA PRO A 852 -21.71 -15.58 -3.77
C PRO A 852 -21.09 -14.32 -3.18
N GLN A 853 -21.17 -13.20 -3.91
CA GLN A 853 -20.57 -11.93 -3.49
C GLN A 853 -21.04 -11.44 -2.10
N ASP A 854 -22.19 -11.87 -1.60
CA ASP A 854 -22.65 -11.53 -0.24
C ASP A 854 -21.95 -12.31 0.87
N LEU A 855 -21.56 -13.55 0.59
CA LEU A 855 -20.74 -14.39 1.47
C LEU A 855 -19.26 -14.03 1.37
N ASP A 856 -18.74 -13.89 0.14
CA ASP A 856 -17.36 -13.53 -0.15
C ASP A 856 -17.21 -12.76 -1.47
N SER A 857 -16.89 -11.47 -1.38
CA SER A 857 -16.60 -10.61 -2.53
C SER A 857 -15.12 -10.58 -2.92
N SER A 858 -14.22 -11.11 -2.10
CA SER A 858 -12.78 -11.23 -2.40
C SER A 858 -12.16 -12.24 -1.42
N SER A 859 -11.82 -13.41 -1.95
CA SER A 859 -11.25 -14.54 -1.24
C SER A 859 -9.86 -14.24 -0.69
N GLY A 860 -9.49 -14.88 0.41
CA GLY A 860 -8.15 -14.91 0.98
C GLY A 860 -7.58 -16.34 1.06
N GLY A 861 -6.56 -16.53 1.89
CA GLY A 861 -5.90 -17.81 2.15
C GLY A 861 -6.82 -18.88 2.75
N GLN A 862 -6.32 -20.11 2.73
CA GLN A 862 -7.00 -21.25 3.33
C GLN A 862 -6.05 -22.06 4.22
N LEU A 863 -6.58 -22.57 5.33
CA LEU A 863 -5.80 -23.22 6.37
C LEU A 863 -6.48 -24.53 6.78
N TRP A 864 -5.86 -25.66 6.43
CA TRP A 864 -6.22 -26.93 7.06
C TRP A 864 -5.69 -26.95 8.49
N VAL A 865 -6.58 -27.15 9.47
CA VAL A 865 -6.17 -27.30 10.87
C VAL A 865 -6.31 -28.76 11.29
N LYS A 866 -5.25 -29.33 11.87
CA LYS A 866 -5.30 -30.70 12.44
C LYS A 866 -6.27 -30.74 13.62
N LYS A 867 -6.71 -31.94 14.02
CA LYS A 867 -7.41 -32.11 15.30
C LYS A 867 -6.46 -31.72 16.44
N ASP A 868 -6.85 -30.72 17.21
CA ASP A 868 -6.10 -30.17 18.34
C ASP A 868 -7.12 -29.72 19.39
N LYS A 869 -7.01 -30.27 20.60
CA LYS A 869 -7.93 -29.97 21.71
C LYS A 869 -7.90 -28.48 22.11
N ARG A 870 -6.80 -27.77 21.86
CA ARG A 870 -6.62 -26.35 22.23
C ARG A 870 -7.52 -25.41 21.40
N LEU A 871 -7.81 -25.79 20.15
CA LEU A 871 -8.78 -25.09 19.30
C LEU A 871 -10.23 -25.55 19.55
N GLY A 872 -10.46 -26.58 20.37
CA GLY A 872 -11.81 -26.99 20.76
C GLY A 872 -12.64 -27.61 19.61
N PRO A 873 -13.98 -27.46 19.64
CA PRO A 873 -14.92 -28.14 18.74
C PRO A 873 -14.75 -27.89 17.23
N LEU A 874 -14.07 -26.82 16.80
CA LEU A 874 -13.81 -26.49 15.40
C LEU A 874 -12.47 -27.05 14.88
N SER A 875 -11.74 -27.80 15.71
CA SER A 875 -10.50 -28.46 15.27
C SER A 875 -10.75 -29.58 14.26
N GLY A 876 -9.80 -29.79 13.34
CA GLY A 876 -9.99 -30.72 12.21
C GLY A 876 -10.81 -30.15 11.05
N GLN A 877 -11.22 -28.88 11.09
CA GLN A 877 -11.88 -28.18 9.99
C GLN A 877 -10.88 -27.53 9.04
N TYR A 878 -11.36 -27.22 7.83
CA TYR A 878 -10.62 -26.44 6.83
C TYR A 878 -11.15 -25.01 6.78
N PHE A 879 -10.31 -24.05 7.19
CA PHE A 879 -10.69 -22.64 7.27
C PHE A 879 -10.39 -21.88 5.98
N HIS A 880 -11.22 -20.88 5.71
CA HIS A 880 -11.05 -19.88 4.67
C HIS A 880 -11.22 -18.47 5.26
N THR A 881 -10.57 -17.49 4.63
CA THR A 881 -10.63 -16.07 5.00
C THR A 881 -11.23 -15.27 3.85
N SER A 882 -12.15 -14.35 4.15
CA SER A 882 -12.64 -13.38 3.16
C SER A 882 -12.03 -12.00 3.43
N TYR A 883 -11.29 -11.52 2.44
CA TYR A 883 -10.74 -10.17 2.42
C TYR A 883 -11.85 -9.14 2.24
N GLY A 884 -12.75 -9.40 1.29
CA GLY A 884 -13.85 -8.50 0.94
C GLY A 884 -14.88 -8.34 2.06
N LYS A 885 -15.19 -9.42 2.79
CA LYS A 885 -16.19 -9.40 3.89
C LYS A 885 -15.59 -9.31 5.29
N ALA A 886 -14.27 -9.22 5.41
CA ALA A 886 -13.56 -9.19 6.71
C ALA A 886 -14.07 -10.30 7.64
N ALA A 887 -13.94 -11.55 7.19
CA ALA A 887 -14.54 -12.70 7.86
C ALA A 887 -13.64 -13.95 7.79
N THR A 888 -13.90 -14.89 8.69
CA THR A 888 -13.45 -16.29 8.53
C THR A 888 -14.65 -17.22 8.46
N MET A 889 -14.48 -18.30 7.72
CA MET A 889 -15.46 -19.35 7.49
C MET A 889 -14.73 -20.69 7.45
N TYR A 890 -15.46 -21.79 7.59
CA TYR A 890 -14.90 -23.12 7.37
C TYR A 890 -15.70 -23.86 6.29
N VAL A 891 -14.98 -24.71 5.55
CA VAL A 891 -15.53 -25.51 4.44
C VAL A 891 -15.61 -26.96 4.89
N MET A 892 -16.81 -27.50 4.86
CA MET A 892 -17.12 -28.90 5.09
C MET A 892 -17.03 -29.60 3.73
N MET A 893 -15.90 -30.26 3.46
CA MET A 893 -15.68 -30.97 2.20
C MET A 893 -16.40 -32.33 2.20
N ASP A 894 -17.01 -32.66 1.06
CA ASP A 894 -17.67 -33.94 0.81
C ASP A 894 -17.02 -34.59 -0.42
N LYS A 895 -16.35 -35.72 -0.21
CA LYS A 895 -15.62 -36.46 -1.26
C LYS A 895 -16.51 -37.60 -1.78
N ILE A 896 -16.82 -37.55 -3.08
CA ILE A 896 -17.73 -38.49 -3.75
C ILE A 896 -16.96 -39.16 -4.90
N GLY A 897 -16.31 -40.29 -4.61
CA GLY A 897 -15.32 -40.87 -5.53
C GLY A 897 -14.12 -39.92 -5.69
N ASP A 898 -13.81 -39.53 -6.92
CA ASP A 898 -12.74 -38.56 -7.22
C ASP A 898 -13.19 -37.09 -7.14
N LEU A 899 -14.50 -36.83 -7.14
CA LEU A 899 -15.09 -35.51 -6.99
C LEU A 899 -14.96 -35.01 -5.55
N VAL A 900 -14.74 -33.71 -5.38
CA VAL A 900 -14.87 -33.02 -4.09
C VAL A 900 -15.80 -31.83 -4.27
N GLN A 901 -16.94 -31.87 -3.58
CA GLN A 901 -17.84 -30.73 -3.41
C GLN A 901 -17.87 -30.33 -1.93
N GLY A 902 -18.76 -29.44 -1.52
CA GLY A 902 -18.88 -29.14 -0.09
C GLY A 902 -19.85 -28.02 0.23
N ALA A 903 -19.79 -27.61 1.49
CA ALA A 903 -20.55 -26.51 2.04
C ALA A 903 -19.66 -25.58 2.86
N VAL A 904 -20.06 -24.31 3.00
CA VAL A 904 -19.29 -23.28 3.70
C VAL A 904 -20.17 -22.51 4.67
N TYR A 905 -19.68 -22.34 5.90
CA TYR A 905 -20.35 -21.61 6.97
C TYR A 905 -19.46 -20.50 7.52
N ARG A 906 -19.97 -19.27 7.53
CA ARG A 906 -19.27 -18.09 8.05
C ARG A 906 -19.43 -18.00 9.57
N LEU A 907 -18.31 -17.99 10.30
CA LEU A 907 -18.34 -17.75 11.74
C LEU A 907 -18.84 -16.32 12.01
N PRO A 908 -19.80 -16.11 12.92
CA PRO A 908 -20.36 -14.78 13.23
C PRO A 908 -19.43 -14.00 14.20
N LEU A 909 -18.16 -13.90 13.83
CA LEU A 909 -17.11 -13.17 14.53
C LEU A 909 -16.71 -11.94 13.70
N LYS A 910 -16.43 -10.82 14.37
CA LYS A 910 -15.99 -9.59 13.73
C LYS A 910 -14.47 -9.59 13.55
N MET A 911 -14.01 -9.38 12.31
CA MET A 911 -12.61 -9.05 12.03
C MET A 911 -12.40 -7.54 11.97
N GLU A 912 -11.21 -7.09 12.35
CA GLU A 912 -10.85 -5.68 12.41
C GLU A 912 -10.38 -5.12 11.05
N SER A 913 -9.95 -5.99 10.13
CA SER A 913 -9.51 -5.63 8.78
C SER A 913 -9.90 -6.67 7.72
N GLY A 914 -9.70 -6.35 6.44
CA GLY A 914 -9.91 -7.26 5.31
C GLY A 914 -8.99 -8.48 5.45
N THR A 915 -9.54 -9.60 5.93
CA THR A 915 -8.76 -10.75 6.40
C THR A 915 -8.32 -11.61 5.23
N MET A 916 -7.01 -11.81 5.07
CA MET A 916 -6.45 -12.49 3.89
C MET A 916 -5.53 -13.66 4.22
N ARG A 917 -4.94 -13.77 5.41
CA ARG A 917 -4.07 -14.89 5.78
C ARG A 917 -4.50 -15.48 7.11
N ALA A 918 -4.24 -16.77 7.27
CA ALA A 918 -4.40 -17.49 8.52
C ALA A 918 -3.19 -18.41 8.75
N ALA A 919 -2.74 -18.54 9.99
CA ALA A 919 -1.67 -19.44 10.41
C ALA A 919 -2.00 -20.07 11.78
N THR A 920 -1.55 -21.30 12.03
CA THR A 920 -1.60 -21.90 13.38
C THR A 920 -0.30 -21.63 14.12
N SER A 921 -0.38 -21.22 15.38
CA SER A 921 0.78 -21.16 16.27
C SER A 921 1.17 -22.57 16.75
N PRO A 922 2.47 -22.93 16.78
CA PRO A 922 2.91 -24.22 17.30
C PRO A 922 2.73 -24.31 18.83
N VAL A 923 2.83 -23.18 19.55
CA VAL A 923 2.88 -23.14 21.02
C VAL A 923 1.49 -23.22 21.65
N ASP A 924 0.51 -22.45 21.17
CA ASP A 924 -0.86 -22.45 21.72
C ASP A 924 -1.86 -23.26 20.86
N GLY A 925 -1.52 -23.62 19.62
CA GLY A 925 -2.40 -24.36 18.71
C GLY A 925 -3.56 -23.54 18.13
N LEU A 926 -3.60 -22.23 18.40
CA LEU A 926 -4.68 -21.34 18.00
C LEU A 926 -4.47 -20.78 16.58
N ILE A 927 -5.56 -20.30 15.97
CA ILE A 927 -5.52 -19.69 14.64
C ILE A 927 -5.31 -18.18 14.77
N TYR A 928 -4.30 -17.68 14.07
CA TYR A 928 -4.00 -16.26 13.93
C TYR A 928 -4.34 -15.80 12.52
N TYR A 929 -4.93 -14.62 12.41
CA TYR A 929 -5.40 -14.01 11.18
C TYR A 929 -4.68 -12.69 10.92
N SER A 930 -4.37 -12.41 9.65
CA SER A 930 -3.84 -11.12 9.20
C SER A 930 -4.76 -10.52 8.15
N GLY A 931 -4.97 -9.20 8.25
CA GLY A 931 -5.72 -8.44 7.26
C GLY A 931 -5.20 -7.03 7.05
N LEU A 932 -5.65 -6.38 5.98
CA LEU A 932 -5.36 -4.98 5.66
C LEU A 932 -6.54 -4.32 4.94
N THR A 933 -6.67 -2.99 4.98
CA THR A 933 -7.65 -2.28 4.13
C THR A 933 -7.08 -1.94 2.76
N GLY A 934 -7.98 -1.68 1.81
CA GLY A 934 -7.63 -1.56 0.40
C GLY A 934 -8.88 -1.65 -0.47
N TRP A 935 -9.03 -2.77 -1.17
CA TRP A 935 -10.05 -2.98 -2.21
C TRP A 935 -11.28 -3.68 -1.65
N GLN A 936 -12.42 -2.99 -1.58
CA GLN A 936 -13.70 -3.55 -1.11
C GLN A 936 -13.68 -4.20 0.30
N ALA A 937 -12.63 -4.01 1.10
CA ALA A 937 -12.50 -4.60 2.43
C ALA A 937 -13.61 -4.12 3.39
N GLY A 938 -14.32 -5.07 4.00
CA GLY A 938 -15.50 -4.83 4.84
C GLY A 938 -15.23 -4.33 6.26
N ALA A 939 -14.03 -3.84 6.57
CA ALA A 939 -13.63 -3.37 7.90
C ALA A 939 -12.69 -2.16 7.79
N THR A 940 -12.36 -1.52 8.92
CA THR A 940 -11.77 -0.16 8.95
C THR A 940 -10.28 -0.10 9.33
N GLN A 941 -9.71 -1.08 10.03
CA GLN A 941 -8.30 -0.99 10.47
C GLN A 941 -7.33 -1.22 9.31
N GLU A 942 -6.29 -0.39 9.19
CA GLU A 942 -5.37 -0.46 8.05
C GLU A 942 -4.53 -1.73 7.99
N GLY A 943 -4.25 -2.33 9.15
CA GLY A 943 -3.84 -3.70 9.33
C GLY A 943 -4.28 -4.22 10.69
N SER A 944 -4.38 -5.55 10.83
CA SER A 944 -4.83 -6.20 12.06
C SER A 944 -4.26 -7.62 12.17
N ILE A 945 -3.77 -7.97 13.35
CA ILE A 945 -3.49 -9.35 13.74
C ILE A 945 -4.52 -9.77 14.81
N GLN A 946 -5.24 -10.86 14.59
CA GLN A 946 -6.24 -11.36 15.54
C GLN A 946 -6.09 -12.86 15.77
N ARG A 947 -6.42 -13.33 16.98
CA ARG A 947 -6.30 -14.74 17.40
C ARG A 947 -7.68 -15.30 17.77
N LEU A 948 -8.08 -16.40 17.14
CA LEU A 948 -9.25 -17.18 17.54
C LEU A 948 -8.87 -18.13 18.67
N ARG A 949 -9.34 -17.85 19.87
CA ARG A 949 -9.11 -18.63 21.10
C ARG A 949 -10.40 -19.31 21.54
N PHE A 950 -10.31 -20.59 21.86
CA PHE A 950 -11.38 -21.32 22.54
C PHE A 950 -11.36 -20.96 24.04
N THR A 951 -12.52 -20.62 24.62
CA THR A 951 -12.64 -20.19 26.03
C THR A 951 -12.84 -21.35 27.01
N GLY A 952 -13.15 -22.54 26.50
CA GLY A 952 -13.53 -23.71 27.30
C GLY A 952 -15.04 -23.87 27.48
N GLU A 953 -15.85 -22.88 27.10
CA GLU A 953 -17.31 -22.95 27.21
C GLU A 953 -17.92 -23.82 26.09
N GLU A 954 -19.06 -24.43 26.39
CA GLU A 954 -19.79 -25.27 25.45
C GLU A 954 -20.57 -24.45 24.40
N GLY A 955 -21.00 -25.11 23.33
CA GLY A 955 -21.76 -24.50 22.24
C GLY A 955 -22.19 -25.52 21.19
N ILE A 956 -23.02 -25.08 20.25
CA ILE A 956 -23.45 -25.88 19.09
C ILE A 956 -22.88 -25.28 17.80
N TYR A 957 -22.06 -26.09 17.10
CA TYR A 957 -21.42 -25.73 15.84
C TYR A 957 -21.79 -26.74 14.76
N LEU A 958 -21.96 -26.27 13.53
CA LEU A 958 -22.14 -27.12 12.36
C LEU A 958 -20.80 -27.81 12.04
N LYS A 959 -20.77 -29.13 12.15
CA LYS A 959 -19.55 -29.94 12.01
C LYS A 959 -19.40 -30.48 10.59
N GLN A 960 -20.51 -30.91 9.98
CA GLN A 960 -20.58 -31.36 8.59
C GLN A 960 -21.90 -30.89 7.98
N ALA A 961 -21.87 -30.60 6.69
CA ALA A 961 -23.05 -30.28 5.91
C ALA A 961 -22.90 -30.98 4.54
N LYS A 962 -23.86 -31.83 4.19
CA LYS A 962 -23.83 -32.69 3.01
C LYS A 962 -25.13 -32.58 2.21
N ALA A 963 -25.03 -32.77 0.90
CA ALA A 963 -26.19 -32.88 0.01
C ALA A 963 -26.32 -34.33 -0.48
N ARG A 964 -27.53 -34.87 -0.45
CA ARG A 964 -27.87 -36.25 -0.79
C ARG A 964 -29.15 -36.29 -1.60
N GLU A 965 -29.44 -37.43 -2.24
CA GLU A 965 -30.69 -37.60 -2.97
C GLU A 965 -31.90 -37.19 -2.10
N ASN A 966 -32.65 -36.19 -2.57
CA ASN A 966 -33.82 -35.56 -1.94
C ASN A 966 -33.62 -34.95 -0.53
N ARG A 967 -32.39 -34.71 -0.05
CA ARG A 967 -32.17 -34.13 1.29
C ARG A 967 -30.84 -33.40 1.48
N LEU A 968 -30.79 -32.53 2.47
CA LEU A 968 -29.56 -32.01 3.06
C LEU A 968 -29.36 -32.62 4.46
N GLU A 969 -28.11 -32.90 4.83
CA GLU A 969 -27.73 -33.46 6.13
C GLU A 969 -26.83 -32.46 6.86
N LEU A 970 -27.27 -31.95 8.01
CA LEU A 970 -26.52 -31.02 8.86
C LEU A 970 -26.13 -31.74 10.16
N THR A 971 -24.87 -32.12 10.31
CA THR A 971 -24.34 -32.72 11.55
C THR A 971 -23.74 -31.66 12.44
N PHE A 972 -24.20 -31.57 13.68
CA PHE A 972 -23.74 -30.64 14.69
C PHE A 972 -22.79 -31.31 15.70
N THR A 973 -22.13 -30.50 16.52
CA THR A 973 -21.31 -30.96 17.65
C THR A 973 -22.17 -31.36 18.86
N GLU A 974 -23.29 -30.67 19.06
CA GLU A 974 -24.27 -30.92 20.11
C GLU A 974 -25.55 -31.54 19.54
N THR A 975 -26.29 -32.28 20.38
CA THR A 975 -27.65 -32.76 20.08
C THR A 975 -28.61 -31.58 19.95
N VAL A 976 -29.41 -31.56 18.88
CA VAL A 976 -30.44 -30.55 18.64
C VAL A 976 -31.68 -30.85 19.47
N GLU A 977 -32.27 -29.83 20.06
CA GLU A 977 -33.48 -29.92 20.88
C GLU A 977 -34.74 -29.99 19.98
N PRO A 978 -35.43 -31.15 19.86
CA PRO A 978 -36.45 -31.34 18.82
C PRO A 978 -37.66 -30.42 18.99
N GLU A 979 -38.05 -30.13 20.24
CA GLU A 979 -39.19 -29.28 20.59
C GLU A 979 -38.99 -27.80 20.20
N LYS A 980 -37.75 -27.39 19.89
CA LYS A 980 -37.38 -26.03 19.46
C LYS A 980 -37.06 -25.94 17.97
N LEU A 981 -37.29 -27.00 17.18
CA LEU A 981 -37.23 -26.94 15.73
C LEU A 981 -38.50 -26.28 15.17
N ASP A 982 -38.36 -25.04 14.72
CA ASP A 982 -39.40 -24.30 13.99
C ASP A 982 -39.15 -24.40 12.48
N PRO A 983 -40.03 -25.07 11.69
CA PRO A 983 -39.90 -25.14 10.24
C PRO A 983 -39.88 -23.78 9.55
N SER A 984 -40.50 -22.73 10.12
CA SER A 984 -40.50 -21.38 9.53
C SER A 984 -39.14 -20.67 9.62
N SER A 985 -38.24 -21.18 10.46
CA SER A 985 -36.85 -20.75 10.57
C SER A 985 -35.93 -21.40 9.51
N PHE A 986 -36.47 -22.19 8.58
CA PHE A 986 -35.73 -22.84 7.49
C PHE A 986 -36.23 -22.34 6.13
N ALA A 987 -35.29 -21.95 5.26
CA ALA A 987 -35.58 -21.59 3.88
C ALA A 987 -34.41 -22.02 2.99
N ALA A 988 -34.70 -22.61 1.83
CA ALA A 988 -33.70 -23.08 0.88
C ALA A 988 -33.92 -22.42 -0.48
N SER A 989 -32.86 -21.86 -1.06
CA SER A 989 -32.90 -21.35 -2.44
C SER A 989 -31.63 -21.70 -3.19
N ALA A 990 -31.76 -21.95 -4.50
CA ALA A 990 -30.66 -22.41 -5.34
C ALA A 990 -30.58 -21.68 -6.67
N TRP A 991 -29.39 -21.68 -7.27
CA TRP A 991 -29.14 -21.06 -8.57
C TRP A 991 -27.87 -21.59 -9.22
N ASN A 992 -27.80 -21.38 -10.53
CA ASN A 992 -26.61 -21.58 -11.35
C ASN A 992 -25.97 -20.25 -11.78
N TYR A 993 -24.77 -20.35 -12.35
CA TYR A 993 -24.01 -19.22 -12.88
C TYR A 993 -23.54 -19.49 -14.30
N ARG A 994 -23.37 -18.43 -15.10
CA ARG A 994 -22.77 -18.51 -16.44
C ARG A 994 -21.33 -18.06 -16.45
N TRP A 995 -20.44 -18.97 -16.81
CA TRP A 995 -19.03 -18.75 -17.13
C TRP A 995 -18.91 -17.91 -18.42
N SER A 996 -18.42 -16.67 -18.34
CA SER A 996 -18.41 -15.74 -19.48
C SER A 996 -17.35 -14.63 -19.40
N LYS A 997 -17.14 -13.90 -20.50
CA LYS A 997 -16.29 -12.68 -20.55
C LYS A 997 -16.79 -11.53 -19.65
N GLY A 998 -18.03 -11.59 -19.15
CA GLY A 998 -18.57 -10.60 -18.23
C GLY A 998 -17.81 -10.53 -16.91
N TYR A 999 -17.93 -9.43 -16.18
CA TYR A 999 -17.43 -9.37 -14.81
C TYR A 999 -18.40 -10.14 -13.90
N GLY A 1000 -17.99 -11.34 -13.48
CA GLY A 1000 -18.84 -12.22 -12.69
C GLY A 1000 -20.01 -12.75 -13.50
N SER A 1001 -21.05 -13.20 -12.79
CA SER A 1001 -22.28 -13.69 -13.38
C SER A 1001 -23.49 -13.28 -12.53
N PRO A 1002 -24.63 -12.93 -13.14
CA PRO A 1002 -25.90 -12.96 -12.43
C PRO A 1002 -26.28 -14.42 -12.10
N THR A 1003 -27.23 -14.60 -11.19
CA THR A 1003 -27.82 -15.90 -10.87
C THR A 1003 -28.83 -16.31 -11.95
N PHE A 1004 -28.94 -17.62 -12.18
CA PHE A 1004 -29.91 -18.23 -13.10
C PHE A 1004 -30.67 -19.35 -12.38
N MET A 1005 -31.95 -19.53 -12.73
CA MET A 1005 -32.79 -20.60 -12.20
C MET A 1005 -32.26 -21.99 -12.61
N LEU A 1006 -32.64 -23.05 -11.90
CA LEU A 1006 -32.26 -24.42 -12.25
C LEU A 1006 -33.23 -24.98 -13.30
N SER A 1007 -34.53 -24.81 -13.08
CA SER A 1007 -35.61 -25.22 -13.99
C SER A 1007 -35.61 -24.47 -15.32
N GLU A 1008 -35.22 -23.19 -15.32
CA GLU A 1008 -35.07 -22.36 -16.52
C GLU A 1008 -33.64 -21.78 -16.63
N PRO A 1009 -32.66 -22.51 -17.19
CA PRO A 1009 -31.25 -22.10 -17.18
C PRO A 1009 -30.92 -20.76 -17.86
N ASP A 1010 -31.79 -20.27 -18.75
CA ASP A 1010 -31.68 -18.96 -19.43
C ASP A 1010 -32.35 -17.80 -18.66
N THR A 1011 -33.21 -18.10 -17.70
CA THR A 1011 -33.93 -17.11 -16.90
C THR A 1011 -33.08 -16.68 -15.71
N ARG A 1012 -32.86 -15.37 -15.57
CA ARG A 1012 -32.13 -14.79 -14.43
C ARG A 1012 -33.00 -14.83 -13.19
N GLY A 1013 -32.45 -15.34 -12.09
CA GLY A 1013 -33.15 -15.40 -10.81
C GLY A 1013 -32.51 -16.39 -9.85
N THR A 1014 -33.24 -16.69 -8.79
CA THR A 1014 -32.99 -17.78 -7.83
C THR A 1014 -34.27 -18.59 -7.72
N GLU A 1015 -34.14 -19.87 -7.40
CA GLU A 1015 -35.24 -20.80 -7.29
C GLU A 1015 -35.42 -21.20 -5.82
N GLU A 1016 -36.58 -20.88 -5.24
CA GLU A 1016 -36.93 -21.28 -3.87
C GLU A 1016 -37.32 -22.77 -3.86
N LEU A 1017 -36.76 -23.52 -2.92
CA LEU A 1017 -36.92 -24.97 -2.81
C LEU A 1017 -37.83 -25.33 -1.64
N THR A 1018 -38.85 -26.15 -1.90
CA THR A 1018 -39.78 -26.61 -0.86
C THR A 1018 -39.09 -27.58 0.10
N ILE A 1019 -39.00 -27.18 1.37
CA ILE A 1019 -38.63 -28.09 2.47
C ILE A 1019 -39.90 -28.83 2.91
N GLN A 1020 -39.92 -30.15 2.78
CA GLN A 1020 -41.08 -30.98 3.10
C GLN A 1020 -41.11 -31.43 4.56
N ASP A 1021 -39.94 -31.76 5.13
CA ASP A 1021 -39.81 -32.35 6.47
C ASP A 1021 -38.46 -32.00 7.10
N LEU A 1022 -38.43 -32.02 8.44
CA LEU A 1022 -37.26 -31.84 9.29
C LEU A 1022 -37.21 -32.99 10.31
N SER A 1023 -36.27 -33.91 10.14
CA SER A 1023 -36.12 -35.08 11.01
C SER A 1023 -34.70 -35.22 11.57
N LEU A 1024 -34.56 -35.77 12.78
CA LEU A 1024 -33.27 -35.95 13.45
C LEU A 1024 -32.82 -37.41 13.40
N SER A 1025 -31.49 -37.61 13.34
CA SER A 1025 -30.84 -38.91 13.54
C SER A 1025 -31.07 -39.46 14.95
N GLN A 1026 -30.81 -40.76 15.17
CA GLN A 1026 -31.00 -41.42 16.47
C GLN A 1026 -30.14 -40.82 17.61
N ASP A 1027 -28.98 -40.23 17.30
CA ASP A 1027 -28.15 -39.51 18.27
C ASP A 1027 -28.57 -38.04 18.47
N GLY A 1028 -29.58 -37.57 17.70
CA GLY A 1028 -30.07 -36.20 17.69
C GLY A 1028 -29.06 -35.16 17.18
N LYS A 1029 -27.90 -35.57 16.64
CA LYS A 1029 -26.84 -34.65 16.19
C LYS A 1029 -26.87 -34.33 14.71
N THR A 1030 -27.63 -35.06 13.90
CA THR A 1030 -27.77 -34.79 12.46
C THR A 1030 -29.21 -34.46 12.13
N LEU A 1031 -29.44 -33.26 11.60
CA LEU A 1031 -30.72 -32.82 11.05
C LEU A 1031 -30.77 -33.14 9.56
N LEU A 1032 -31.80 -33.88 9.18
CA LEU A 1032 -32.17 -34.19 7.81
C LEU A 1032 -33.23 -33.16 7.36
N VAL A 1033 -32.90 -32.40 6.33
CA VAL A 1033 -33.80 -31.42 5.71
C VAL A 1033 -34.28 -32.03 4.40
N ALA A 1034 -35.53 -32.49 4.35
CA ALA A 1034 -36.08 -33.14 3.15
C ALA A 1034 -36.44 -32.08 2.10
N ILE A 1035 -35.82 -32.18 0.92
CA ILE A 1035 -36.04 -31.29 -0.23
C ILE A 1035 -36.31 -32.19 -1.45
N PRO A 1036 -37.58 -32.57 -1.70
CA PRO A 1036 -37.93 -33.45 -2.81
C PRO A 1036 -37.54 -32.83 -4.16
N GLY A 1037 -36.94 -33.63 -5.03
CA GLY A 1037 -36.49 -33.18 -6.34
C GLY A 1037 -35.25 -32.27 -6.31
N LEU A 1038 -34.48 -32.26 -5.21
CA LEU A 1038 -33.20 -31.54 -5.13
C LEU A 1038 -32.29 -31.89 -6.33
N GLN A 1039 -31.75 -30.87 -7.00
CA GLN A 1039 -30.91 -31.00 -8.19
C GLN A 1039 -29.48 -30.50 -7.94
N PRO A 1040 -28.48 -30.95 -8.72
CA PRO A 1040 -27.16 -30.33 -8.79
C PRO A 1040 -27.24 -28.83 -9.15
N CYS A 1041 -26.44 -28.02 -8.47
CA CYS A 1041 -26.41 -26.57 -8.64
C CYS A 1041 -25.07 -25.96 -8.19
N HIS A 1042 -24.67 -24.84 -8.81
CA HIS A 1042 -23.48 -24.10 -8.39
C HIS A 1042 -23.62 -23.54 -6.98
N ASN A 1043 -24.83 -23.14 -6.56
CA ASN A 1043 -25.11 -22.70 -5.20
C ASN A 1043 -26.49 -23.14 -4.73
N LEU A 1044 -26.56 -23.64 -3.50
CA LEU A 1044 -27.76 -23.70 -2.68
C LEU A 1044 -27.47 -22.98 -1.36
N LYS A 1045 -28.30 -21.99 -1.01
CA LYS A 1045 -28.34 -21.31 0.28
C LYS A 1045 -29.40 -21.96 1.15
N LEU A 1046 -29.02 -22.43 2.33
CA LEU A 1046 -29.96 -22.89 3.36
C LEU A 1046 -29.86 -21.94 4.55
N ASP A 1047 -30.88 -21.10 4.74
CA ASP A 1047 -31.14 -20.47 6.03
C ASP A 1047 -31.71 -21.52 6.99
N PHE A 1048 -31.26 -21.47 8.24
CA PHE A 1048 -31.68 -22.38 9.30
C PHE A 1048 -31.55 -21.69 10.67
N ALA A 1049 -32.28 -22.18 11.67
CA ALA A 1049 -31.97 -21.95 13.07
C ALA A 1049 -32.18 -23.24 13.88
N VAL A 1050 -31.26 -23.54 14.79
CA VAL A 1050 -31.33 -24.69 15.71
C VAL A 1050 -30.93 -24.27 17.12
N THR A 1051 -31.53 -24.91 18.12
CA THR A 1051 -31.11 -24.83 19.52
C THR A 1051 -30.53 -26.19 19.93
N GLY A 1052 -29.35 -26.20 20.54
CA GLY A 1052 -28.76 -27.40 21.12
C GLY A 1052 -29.32 -27.70 22.52
N ALA A 1053 -29.20 -28.95 22.97
CA ALA A 1053 -29.64 -29.38 24.29
C ALA A 1053 -28.96 -28.64 25.46
N ASN A 1054 -27.78 -28.04 25.22
CA ASN A 1054 -27.10 -27.14 26.15
C ASN A 1054 -27.64 -25.69 26.12
N GLY A 1055 -28.76 -25.43 25.45
CA GLY A 1055 -29.41 -24.12 25.32
C GLY A 1055 -28.76 -23.17 24.32
N SER A 1056 -27.64 -23.53 23.70
CA SER A 1056 -26.95 -22.67 22.74
C SER A 1056 -27.65 -22.65 21.38
N GLY A 1057 -27.69 -21.48 20.72
CA GLY A 1057 -28.35 -21.29 19.43
C GLY A 1057 -27.39 -21.08 18.27
N LEU A 1058 -27.59 -21.80 17.16
CA LEU A 1058 -26.85 -21.63 15.90
C LEU A 1058 -27.83 -21.31 14.76
N LYS A 1059 -27.44 -20.36 13.90
CA LYS A 1059 -28.24 -19.99 12.73
C LYS A 1059 -27.40 -19.78 11.46
N GLY A 1060 -28.05 -20.01 10.33
CA GLY A 1060 -27.53 -19.88 8.98
C GLY A 1060 -27.45 -18.44 8.45
N PRO A 1061 -27.21 -18.28 7.14
CA PRO A 1061 -27.14 -19.34 6.14
C PRO A 1061 -25.87 -20.20 6.15
N VAL A 1062 -26.00 -21.43 5.65
CA VAL A 1062 -24.92 -22.26 5.09
C VAL A 1062 -25.09 -22.32 3.56
N TYR A 1063 -23.98 -22.30 2.82
CA TYR A 1063 -24.00 -22.36 1.36
C TYR A 1063 -23.36 -23.66 0.88
N PHE A 1064 -24.01 -24.36 -0.04
CA PHE A 1064 -23.54 -25.61 -0.67
C PHE A 1064 -23.19 -25.36 -2.13
N THR A 1065 -22.22 -26.12 -2.65
CA THR A 1065 -22.10 -26.41 -4.09
C THR A 1065 -22.34 -27.90 -4.28
N ILE A 1066 -23.18 -28.25 -5.25
CA ILE A 1066 -23.69 -29.60 -5.44
C ILE A 1066 -23.46 -30.00 -6.90
N HIS A 1067 -22.45 -30.82 -7.16
CA HIS A 1067 -22.24 -31.40 -8.49
C HIS A 1067 -22.87 -32.80 -8.59
N LYS A 1068 -22.94 -33.53 -7.47
CA LYS A 1068 -23.58 -34.85 -7.37
C LYS A 1068 -24.41 -34.98 -6.08
N LEU A 1069 -25.43 -35.85 -6.15
CA LEU A 1069 -26.33 -36.19 -5.05
C LEU A 1069 -26.34 -37.72 -4.86
N PRO A 1070 -25.40 -38.28 -4.09
CA PRO A 1070 -25.41 -39.71 -3.79
C PRO A 1070 -26.52 -40.05 -2.79
N GLN A 1071 -26.88 -41.34 -2.71
CA GLN A 1071 -27.86 -41.82 -1.72
C GLN A 1071 -27.32 -41.76 -0.28
N SER A 1072 -26.01 -41.94 -0.08
CA SER A 1072 -25.27 -42.00 1.19
C SER A 1072 -23.89 -41.35 1.09
#